data_AF-A0A6A4HT16-F1
#
_entry.id   AF-A0A6A4HT16-F1
#
_cell.length_a   1.000
_cell.length_b   1.000
_cell.length_c   1.000
_cell.angle_alpha   90.00
_cell.angle_beta   90.00
_cell.angle_gamma   90.00
#
_symmetry.space_group_name_H-M   'P 1'
#
loop_
_entity.id
_entity.type
_entity.pdbx_description
1 polymer ?
#
loop_
_entity_poly.entity_id
_entity_poly.type
_entity_poly.pdbx_seq_one_letter_code
_entity_poly.pdbx_strand_id
1 'polypeptide(L)'
;MSHRRAVELVCDDHPRKPVFLRSLGAALRTRYQHAGNLADIENAIEAMSSAFELLPNAHPDKFLYLNDLEDAQIIHSNYRFNQTGDVSDLESAVETQSLAVKLASSDNLDMPFLLNNLGHIVSNRFDRFGDVEDMRAAFNCHQRAVELTPSGHSEEPYRLHCLAACFSQRYSRHGCLEDIEEAVKLQRLAIELLPREHSDKAEYLHTLGNVLCIRFRQFGDVEDIEDAIRARRLAVELTSDKHPDRARRLTTLGNTLLALSMQTKDLADIGEAIRYHYTAYKLMPYNSPTKSDIIINLATALICRFKQSHNAADIECAIRIQRHAVELTPEGHPDKPGFLYTLGEAFHACLSAQHFGYSARSNFLSAFESYLNAAAQNLGDPSFKLRAALQCTKMCFLNPHLLDSPNQVMRAHECVLSVIPQVVWLGHQVGRRYLELGKLGDAVNAAAAAALTAGEPLKALEWLEEGRSIVWGQVSRLRSPMDNLREQHPELADSLKQVSASLELSGNSTSTRGPPAHSYQLLRACSDREQEAIRRRSLTSEYENLLTQIRELPGFQSFLRPKKLSELVSACKSGPVIAINVHETRCDALILYGHSQVAHVCLPDLSYKHAHNWYTKMSLCLKDTGLLQRKMYLRRNVDIEGAGFLHKVLGQLWKCVVKPVLNVIKEQITIAHDKKTLPHVTWCATGPLAFMPLHAAGLYGPNTLPQDKAFNLVVSSYTPSVAALIRPELPEKTTLSMPKILAVSQPATPGQNALPGTTREVEMMRKHFGSAVNWLDREHATVGAVLEAMSSHNWVHLACHGTQGPAANLEESAFALYDGHMNLAQIMHKSLQHADLAVLSACHTATGDDDVPEESVHLAAGMLAVGYRSVVATMWCIRDNDAPVVVDALYGHLAKTLRDSVDGTDGREGVAYALHNAIRELRDRIGENEVARWIPYVHFGA
;
A
#
# COMPACT_ATOMS: atom_id res chain seq x y z
N MET A 1 51.21 -8.22 -15.94
CA MET A 1 52.33 -9.05 -15.44
C MET A 1 53.38 -8.22 -14.69
N SER A 2 53.71 -7.00 -15.14
CA SER A 2 54.75 -6.15 -14.54
C SER A 2 54.46 -5.71 -13.08
N HIS A 3 53.23 -5.31 -12.75
CA HIS A 3 52.87 -4.87 -11.38
C HIS A 3 52.83 -6.01 -10.36
N ARG A 4 52.35 -7.20 -10.75
CA ARG A 4 52.32 -8.39 -9.86
C ARG A 4 53.72 -8.82 -9.46
N ARG A 5 54.66 -8.86 -10.42
CA ARG A 5 56.07 -9.16 -10.17
C ARG A 5 56.77 -8.10 -9.33
N ALA A 6 56.39 -6.83 -9.47
CA ALA A 6 56.91 -5.76 -8.61
C ALA A 6 56.44 -5.89 -7.15
N VAL A 7 55.21 -6.32 -6.90
CA VAL A 7 54.69 -6.60 -5.55
C VAL A 7 55.38 -7.81 -4.92
N GLU A 8 55.63 -8.87 -5.69
CA GLU A 8 56.28 -10.11 -5.22
C GLU A 8 57.77 -9.92 -4.86
N LEU A 9 58.47 -8.98 -5.51
CA LEU A 9 59.91 -8.76 -5.33
C LEU A 9 60.26 -7.77 -4.20
N VAL A 10 59.25 -7.18 -3.54
CA VAL A 10 59.43 -6.09 -2.57
C VAL A 10 58.88 -6.55 -1.21
N CYS A 11 59.66 -6.40 -0.14
CA CYS A 11 59.22 -6.74 1.23
C CYS A 11 58.13 -5.77 1.75
N ASP A 12 57.38 -6.20 2.75
CA ASP A 12 56.21 -5.46 3.24
C ASP A 12 56.59 -4.15 3.97
N ASP A 13 57.78 -4.09 4.58
CA ASP A 13 58.33 -2.88 5.21
C ASP A 13 58.84 -1.84 4.19
N HIS A 14 58.82 -2.15 2.90
CA HIS A 14 59.37 -1.26 1.89
C HIS A 14 58.41 -0.08 1.61
N PRO A 15 58.88 1.18 1.63
CA PRO A 15 58.03 2.37 1.57
C PRO A 15 57.21 2.51 0.27
N ARG A 16 57.59 1.80 -0.81
CA ARG A 16 56.84 1.76 -2.08
C ARG A 16 55.90 0.57 -2.25
N LYS A 17 55.88 -0.38 -1.31
CA LYS A 17 55.00 -1.56 -1.38
C LYS A 17 53.52 -1.16 -1.45
N PRO A 18 53.00 -0.19 -0.66
CA PRO A 18 51.62 0.28 -0.80
C PRO A 18 51.30 0.83 -2.19
N VAL A 19 52.25 1.56 -2.81
CA VAL A 19 52.09 2.15 -4.14
C VAL A 19 52.00 1.07 -5.24
N PHE A 20 52.82 0.02 -5.13
CA PHE A 20 52.77 -1.11 -6.07
C PHE A 20 51.49 -1.93 -5.92
N LEU A 21 51.02 -2.14 -4.70
CA LEU A 21 49.75 -2.81 -4.40
C LEU A 21 48.55 -2.02 -4.94
N ARG A 22 48.49 -0.71 -4.71
CA ARG A 22 47.48 0.20 -5.28
C ARG A 22 47.47 0.15 -6.82
N SER A 23 48.65 0.20 -7.45
CA SER A 23 48.78 0.12 -8.92
C SER A 23 48.35 -1.23 -9.49
N LEU A 24 48.63 -2.32 -8.75
CA LEU A 24 48.17 -3.66 -9.08
C LEU A 24 46.64 -3.76 -9.00
N GLY A 25 46.04 -3.25 -7.92
CA GLY A 25 44.59 -3.21 -7.74
C GLY A 25 43.90 -2.42 -8.87
N ALA A 26 44.42 -1.25 -9.23
CA ALA A 26 43.89 -0.45 -10.33
C ALA A 26 43.94 -1.19 -11.68
N ALA A 27 45.06 -1.86 -11.99
CA ALA A 27 45.20 -2.63 -13.22
C ALA A 27 44.27 -3.85 -13.27
N LEU A 28 44.05 -4.52 -12.13
CA LEU A 28 43.12 -5.64 -12.01
C LEU A 28 41.67 -5.18 -12.17
N ARG A 29 41.29 -4.06 -11.57
CA ARG A 29 39.98 -3.41 -11.75
C ARG A 29 39.72 -3.07 -13.22
N THR A 30 40.67 -2.45 -13.90
CA THR A 30 40.53 -2.15 -15.34
C THR A 30 40.42 -3.43 -16.18
N ARG A 31 41.17 -4.48 -15.84
CA ARG A 31 41.05 -5.77 -16.53
C ARG A 31 39.67 -6.39 -16.31
N TYR A 32 39.13 -6.31 -15.10
CA TYR A 32 37.77 -6.73 -14.80
C TYR A 32 36.73 -5.94 -15.61
N GLN A 33 36.89 -4.63 -15.75
CA GLN A 33 35.98 -3.79 -16.55
C GLN A 33 35.94 -4.21 -18.03
N HIS A 34 37.06 -4.70 -18.58
CA HIS A 34 37.11 -5.15 -19.98
C HIS A 34 36.75 -6.64 -20.18
N ALA A 35 37.10 -7.51 -19.23
CA ALA A 35 37.03 -8.97 -19.40
C ALA A 35 35.97 -9.65 -18.52
N GLY A 36 35.44 -8.97 -17.50
CA GLY A 36 34.38 -9.48 -16.62
C GLY A 36 34.78 -10.61 -15.66
N ASN A 37 36.07 -10.91 -15.50
CA ASN A 37 36.54 -12.01 -14.65
C ASN A 37 36.49 -11.66 -13.15
N LEU A 38 35.61 -12.31 -12.37
CA LEU A 38 35.40 -12.03 -10.95
C LEU A 38 36.68 -12.08 -10.11
N ALA A 39 37.57 -13.03 -10.39
CA ALA A 39 38.83 -13.15 -9.67
C ALA A 39 39.66 -11.85 -9.77
N ASP A 40 39.50 -11.07 -10.84
CA ASP A 40 40.23 -9.81 -11.00
C ASP A 40 39.75 -8.73 -10.02
N ILE A 41 38.45 -8.65 -9.71
CA ILE A 41 37.95 -7.65 -8.77
C ILE A 41 38.20 -8.06 -7.31
N GLU A 42 38.10 -9.36 -6.98
CA GLU A 42 38.45 -9.88 -5.65
C GLU A 42 39.94 -9.64 -5.36
N ASN A 43 40.82 -9.98 -6.30
CA ASN A 43 42.25 -9.71 -6.18
C ASN A 43 42.56 -8.20 -6.16
N ALA A 44 41.71 -7.35 -6.75
CA ALA A 44 41.88 -5.90 -6.67
C ALA A 44 41.57 -5.38 -5.27
N ILE A 45 40.48 -5.86 -4.66
CA ILE A 45 40.10 -5.54 -3.27
C ILE A 45 41.20 -6.00 -2.31
N GLU A 46 41.67 -7.24 -2.42
CA GLU A 46 42.76 -7.75 -1.57
C GLU A 46 44.04 -6.90 -1.67
N ALA A 47 44.43 -6.52 -2.89
CA ALA A 47 45.60 -5.67 -3.11
C ALA A 47 45.41 -4.27 -2.54
N MET A 48 44.22 -3.67 -2.67
CA MET A 48 43.91 -2.32 -2.17
C MET A 48 43.76 -2.30 -0.64
N SER A 49 43.16 -3.33 -0.03
CA SER A 49 43.11 -3.51 1.43
C SER A 49 44.51 -3.65 2.02
N SER A 50 45.36 -4.49 1.40
CA SER A 50 46.75 -4.66 1.82
C SER A 50 47.55 -3.36 1.69
N ALA A 51 47.29 -2.57 0.64
CA ALA A 51 47.93 -1.26 0.47
C ALA A 51 47.54 -0.30 1.60
N PHE A 52 46.27 -0.30 2.01
CA PHE A 52 45.77 0.54 3.10
C PHE A 52 46.32 0.14 4.48
N GLU A 53 46.40 -1.15 4.78
CA GLU A 53 46.90 -1.66 6.06
C GLU A 53 48.39 -1.33 6.29
N LEU A 54 49.20 -1.35 5.22
CA LEU A 54 50.62 -1.02 5.26
C LEU A 54 50.92 0.49 5.41
N LEU A 55 49.91 1.36 5.34
CA LEU A 55 50.08 2.81 5.50
C LEU A 55 49.98 3.25 6.97
N PRO A 56 50.92 4.07 7.47
CA PRO A 56 50.82 4.67 8.79
C PRO A 56 49.54 5.51 8.96
N ASN A 57 48.91 5.48 10.14
CA ASN A 57 47.70 6.26 10.41
C ASN A 57 47.87 7.78 10.24
N ALA A 58 49.09 8.29 10.36
CA ALA A 58 49.42 9.70 10.16
C ALA A 58 49.74 10.07 8.69
N HIS A 59 49.62 9.13 7.74
CA HIS A 59 49.92 9.40 6.35
C HIS A 59 48.87 10.37 5.76
N PRO A 60 49.29 11.52 5.18
CA PRO A 60 48.38 12.58 4.75
C PRO A 60 47.35 12.10 3.71
N ASP A 61 47.78 11.20 2.83
CA ASP A 61 46.92 10.67 1.74
C ASP A 61 46.28 9.32 2.05
N LYS A 62 46.22 8.89 3.33
CA LYS A 62 45.68 7.56 3.70
C LYS A 62 44.23 7.37 3.23
N PHE A 63 43.45 8.45 3.18
CA PHE A 63 42.08 8.44 2.68
C PHE A 63 41.98 8.13 1.17
N LEU A 64 42.98 8.46 0.35
CA LEU A 64 42.97 8.14 -1.10
C LEU A 64 43.02 6.63 -1.37
N TYR A 65 43.66 5.87 -0.48
CA TYR A 65 43.72 4.41 -0.58
C TYR A 65 42.38 3.75 -0.20
N LEU A 66 41.60 4.37 0.69
CA LEU A 66 40.23 3.95 1.00
C LEU A 66 39.29 4.21 -0.18
N ASN A 67 39.48 5.31 -0.91
CA ASN A 67 38.65 5.60 -2.08
C ASN A 67 38.88 4.60 -3.22
N ASP A 68 40.13 4.24 -3.51
CA ASP A 68 40.41 3.23 -4.53
C ASP A 68 39.91 1.82 -4.14
N LEU A 69 39.94 1.50 -2.85
CA LEU A 69 39.34 0.30 -2.27
C LEU A 69 37.81 0.33 -2.39
N GLU A 70 37.18 1.46 -2.08
CA GLU A 70 35.74 1.67 -2.18
C GLU A 70 35.25 1.49 -3.62
N ASP A 71 35.90 2.09 -4.61
CA ASP A 71 35.59 1.87 -6.02
C ASP A 71 35.56 0.36 -6.38
N ALA A 72 36.54 -0.40 -5.88
CA ALA A 72 36.60 -1.84 -6.12
C ALA A 72 35.51 -2.61 -5.36
N GLN A 73 35.20 -2.22 -4.12
CA GLN A 73 34.13 -2.77 -3.30
C GLN A 73 32.75 -2.49 -3.88
N ILE A 74 32.47 -1.30 -4.41
CA ILE A 74 31.20 -1.01 -5.10
C ILE A 74 31.05 -1.88 -6.33
N ILE A 75 32.11 -2.00 -7.13
CA ILE A 75 32.12 -2.81 -8.35
C ILE A 75 31.87 -4.29 -8.02
N HIS A 76 32.44 -4.79 -6.92
CA HIS A 76 32.25 -6.15 -6.42
C HIS A 76 30.88 -6.37 -5.76
N SER A 77 30.44 -5.45 -4.91
CA SER A 77 29.13 -5.43 -4.25
C SER A 77 28.01 -5.47 -5.28
N ASN A 78 28.09 -4.66 -6.33
CA ASN A 78 27.13 -4.69 -7.43
C ASN A 78 27.09 -6.07 -8.07
N TYR A 79 28.23 -6.73 -8.30
CA TYR A 79 28.26 -8.07 -8.89
C TYR A 79 27.74 -9.18 -7.96
N ARG A 80 28.14 -9.20 -6.68
CA ARG A 80 27.72 -10.24 -5.72
C ARG A 80 26.28 -10.08 -5.27
N PHE A 81 25.81 -8.86 -5.05
CA PHE A 81 24.40 -8.58 -4.75
C PHE A 81 23.51 -9.10 -5.89
N ASN A 82 23.92 -8.93 -7.14
CA ASN A 82 23.19 -9.44 -8.31
C ASN A 82 23.06 -10.97 -8.37
N GLN A 83 23.99 -11.72 -7.75
CA GLN A 83 23.97 -13.19 -7.76
C GLN A 83 23.44 -13.82 -6.49
N THR A 84 23.69 -13.20 -5.34
CA THR A 84 23.49 -13.83 -4.01
C THR A 84 22.60 -12.99 -3.10
N GLY A 85 22.46 -11.69 -3.40
CA GLY A 85 21.74 -10.78 -2.54
C GLY A 85 22.40 -10.41 -1.23
N ASP A 86 23.66 -10.77 -1.10
CA ASP A 86 24.48 -10.43 0.03
C ASP A 86 24.69 -8.91 0.11
N VAL A 87 24.43 -8.35 1.29
CA VAL A 87 24.44 -6.91 1.58
C VAL A 87 25.75 -6.45 2.22
N SER A 88 26.57 -7.40 2.69
CA SER A 88 27.80 -7.15 3.45
C SER A 88 28.82 -6.29 2.69
N ASP A 89 28.91 -6.46 1.37
CA ASP A 89 29.84 -5.68 0.54
C ASP A 89 29.42 -4.20 0.40
N LEU A 90 28.12 -3.90 0.41
CA LEU A 90 27.62 -2.51 0.31
C LEU A 90 27.72 -1.80 1.67
N GLU A 91 27.47 -2.50 2.77
CA GLU A 91 27.74 -2.01 4.12
C GLU A 91 29.22 -1.70 4.30
N SER A 92 30.10 -2.61 3.85
CA SER A 92 31.54 -2.40 3.87
C SER A 92 31.97 -1.19 3.04
N ALA A 93 31.36 -0.95 1.87
CA ALA A 93 31.63 0.25 1.07
C ALA A 93 31.19 1.55 1.77
N VAL A 94 30.01 1.57 2.40
CA VAL A 94 29.54 2.71 3.20
C VAL A 94 30.47 2.98 4.38
N GLU A 95 30.90 1.94 5.09
CA GLU A 95 31.83 2.05 6.22
C GLU A 95 33.20 2.58 5.77
N THR A 96 33.73 2.02 4.68
CA THR A 96 35.02 2.41 4.08
C THR A 96 35.00 3.88 3.65
N GLN A 97 33.95 4.33 2.97
CA GLN A 97 33.83 5.71 2.54
C GLN A 97 33.54 6.67 3.70
N SER A 98 32.74 6.24 4.68
CA SER A 98 32.51 7.01 5.92
C SER A 98 33.81 7.20 6.70
N LEU A 99 34.68 6.18 6.71
CA LEU A 99 36.00 6.28 7.31
C LEU A 99 36.92 7.22 6.51
N ALA A 100 36.87 7.19 5.18
CA ALA A 100 37.63 8.12 4.33
C ALA A 100 37.25 9.58 4.61
N VAL A 101 35.95 9.89 4.72
CA VAL A 101 35.45 11.22 5.09
C VAL A 101 35.88 11.62 6.50
N LYS A 102 35.93 10.70 7.47
CA LYS A 102 36.39 10.96 8.84
C LYS A 102 37.90 11.23 8.93
N LEU A 103 38.70 10.55 8.10
CA LEU A 103 40.16 10.69 8.08
C LEU A 103 40.62 11.94 7.31
N ALA A 104 39.83 12.42 6.36
CA ALA A 104 40.10 13.68 5.68
C ALA A 104 39.84 14.88 6.61
N SER A 105 40.80 15.82 6.68
CA SER A 105 40.58 17.08 7.39
C SER A 105 39.48 17.91 6.71
N SER A 106 38.82 18.80 7.47
CA SER A 106 37.75 19.67 6.93
C SER A 106 38.21 20.59 5.79
N ASP A 107 39.51 20.90 5.75
CA ASP A 107 40.14 21.79 4.76
C ASP A 107 40.75 21.02 3.57
N ASN A 108 40.48 19.72 3.48
CA ASN A 108 40.99 18.88 2.40
C ASN A 108 40.30 19.23 1.06
N LEU A 109 41.10 19.51 0.02
CA LEU A 109 40.63 19.81 -1.33
C LEU A 109 39.82 18.65 -1.96
N ASP A 110 40.01 17.42 -1.48
CA ASP A 110 39.28 16.24 -1.95
C ASP A 110 37.98 15.97 -1.17
N MET A 111 37.68 16.74 -0.12
CA MET A 111 36.45 16.58 0.67
C MET A 111 35.16 16.62 -0.18
N PRO A 112 35.00 17.53 -1.16
CA PRO A 112 33.84 17.53 -2.05
C PRO A 112 33.68 16.23 -2.85
N PHE A 113 34.79 15.60 -3.24
CA PHE A 113 34.79 14.35 -3.98
C PHE A 113 34.39 13.17 -3.07
N LEU A 114 34.97 13.10 -1.86
CA LEU A 114 34.65 12.06 -0.89
C LEU A 114 33.17 12.09 -0.46
N LEU A 115 32.63 13.29 -0.23
CA LEU A 115 31.22 13.49 0.10
C LEU A 115 30.29 13.11 -1.05
N ASN A 116 30.65 13.44 -2.29
CA ASN A 116 29.85 13.05 -3.44
C ASN A 116 29.79 11.52 -3.61
N ASN A 117 30.91 10.83 -3.41
CA ASN A 117 30.96 9.37 -3.48
C ASN A 117 30.17 8.72 -2.34
N LEU A 118 30.28 9.24 -1.12
CA LEU A 118 29.45 8.78 0.00
C LEU A 118 27.96 8.98 -0.29
N GLY A 119 27.58 10.15 -0.81
CA GLY A 119 26.22 10.44 -1.21
C GLY A 119 25.70 9.44 -2.24
N HIS A 120 26.53 9.09 -3.22
CA HIS A 120 26.19 8.12 -4.25
C HIS A 120 26.01 6.69 -3.70
N ILE A 121 26.90 6.21 -2.82
CA ILE A 121 26.74 4.88 -2.20
C ILE A 121 25.46 4.82 -1.37
N VAL A 122 25.23 5.86 -0.56
CA VAL A 122 24.05 5.91 0.32
C VAL A 122 22.77 6.06 -0.51
N SER A 123 22.80 6.77 -1.65
CA SER A 123 21.68 6.80 -2.60
C SER A 123 21.42 5.42 -3.21
N ASN A 124 22.46 4.67 -3.56
CA ASN A 124 22.32 3.28 -4.04
C ASN A 124 21.76 2.35 -2.95
N ARG A 125 22.14 2.57 -1.69
CA ARG A 125 21.55 1.89 -0.54
C ARG A 125 20.06 2.23 -0.42
N PHE A 126 19.71 3.51 -0.51
CA PHE A 126 18.33 3.95 -0.50
C PHE A 126 17.50 3.35 -1.65
N ASP A 127 18.02 3.33 -2.88
CA ASP A 127 17.31 2.75 -4.02
C ASP A 127 17.01 1.27 -3.83
N ARG A 128 17.86 0.55 -3.08
CA ARG A 128 17.69 -0.88 -2.77
C ARG A 128 16.81 -1.15 -1.56
N PHE A 129 16.92 -0.35 -0.50
CA PHE A 129 16.32 -0.66 0.79
C PHE A 129 15.23 0.32 1.23
N GLY A 130 15.12 1.49 0.59
CA GLY A 130 14.08 2.47 0.87
C GLY A 130 14.16 3.15 2.24
N ASP A 131 15.31 3.06 2.94
CA ASP A 131 15.50 3.70 4.24
C ASP A 131 15.51 5.23 4.11
N VAL A 132 14.56 5.91 4.75
CA VAL A 132 14.41 7.36 4.68
C VAL A 132 15.65 8.10 5.23
N GLU A 133 16.35 7.50 6.20
CA GLU A 133 17.58 8.08 6.74
C GLU A 133 18.72 8.06 5.71
N ASP A 134 18.75 7.06 4.82
CA ASP A 134 19.71 7.00 3.71
C ASP A 134 19.46 8.10 2.70
N MET A 135 18.20 8.34 2.31
CA MET A 135 17.89 9.45 1.42
C MET A 135 18.36 10.79 2.02
N ARG A 136 18.11 11.01 3.31
CA ARG A 136 18.52 12.23 4.01
C ARG A 136 20.04 12.35 4.06
N ALA A 137 20.74 11.26 4.36
CA ALA A 137 22.19 11.22 4.38
C ALA A 137 22.80 11.48 3.00
N ALA A 138 22.26 10.86 1.94
CA ALA A 138 22.69 11.09 0.56
C ALA A 138 22.49 12.55 0.13
N PHE A 139 21.32 13.11 0.42
CA PHE A 139 21.02 14.52 0.16
C PHE A 139 22.02 15.45 0.84
N ASN A 140 22.27 15.26 2.14
CA ASN A 140 23.22 16.08 2.89
C ASN A 140 24.65 15.98 2.33
N CYS A 141 25.06 14.78 1.90
CA CYS A 141 26.38 14.57 1.32
C CYS A 141 26.53 15.30 -0.02
N HIS A 142 25.58 15.16 -0.94
CA HIS A 142 25.63 15.85 -2.23
C HIS A 142 25.49 17.36 -2.10
N GLN A 143 24.64 17.84 -1.19
CA GLN A 143 24.51 19.27 -0.93
C GLN A 143 25.84 19.87 -0.44
N ARG A 144 26.45 19.23 0.56
CA ARG A 144 27.72 19.71 1.12
C ARG A 144 28.88 19.57 0.13
N ALA A 145 28.85 18.56 -0.75
CA ALA A 145 29.80 18.45 -1.85
C ALA A 145 29.70 19.64 -2.82
N VAL A 146 28.49 20.06 -3.18
CA VAL A 146 28.27 21.25 -4.02
C VAL A 146 28.72 22.52 -3.30
N GLU A 147 28.36 22.72 -2.03
CA GLU A 147 28.75 23.90 -1.23
C GLU A 147 30.28 24.08 -1.11
N LEU A 148 31.02 22.98 -1.03
CA LEU A 148 32.48 22.99 -0.93
C LEU A 148 33.19 23.02 -2.30
N THR A 149 32.45 22.98 -3.42
CA THR A 149 33.02 23.01 -4.77
C THR A 149 33.22 24.47 -5.21
N PRO A 150 34.45 24.90 -5.57
CA PRO A 150 34.66 26.22 -6.14
C PRO A 150 33.96 26.37 -7.49
N SER A 151 33.39 27.55 -7.77
CA SER A 151 32.78 27.85 -9.07
C SER A 151 33.82 27.76 -10.20
N GLY A 152 33.43 27.11 -11.31
CA GLY A 152 34.30 26.85 -12.46
C GLY A 152 35.15 25.57 -12.35
N HIS A 153 34.95 24.77 -11.30
CA HIS A 153 35.64 23.49 -11.13
C HIS A 153 35.13 22.46 -12.15
N SER A 154 36.01 21.60 -12.68
CA SER A 154 35.66 20.61 -13.73
C SER A 154 34.54 19.65 -13.33
N GLU A 155 34.51 19.26 -12.04
CA GLU A 155 33.51 18.36 -11.45
C GLU A 155 32.24 19.06 -10.93
N GLU A 156 32.17 20.40 -11.01
CA GLU A 156 30.97 21.14 -10.60
C GLU A 156 29.69 20.66 -11.34
N PRO A 157 29.70 20.45 -12.67
CA PRO A 157 28.51 19.95 -13.38
C PRO A 157 28.02 18.60 -12.87
N TYR A 158 28.95 17.71 -12.54
CA TYR A 158 28.64 16.36 -12.06
C TYR A 158 27.99 16.38 -10.68
N ARG A 159 28.53 17.18 -9.76
CA ARG A 159 27.96 17.32 -8.40
C ARG A 159 26.58 17.96 -8.42
N LEU A 160 26.37 18.95 -9.29
CA LEU A 160 25.05 19.58 -9.50
C LEU A 160 24.02 18.57 -10.05
N HIS A 161 24.42 17.70 -10.98
CA HIS A 161 23.55 16.64 -11.50
C HIS A 161 23.16 15.64 -10.40
N CYS A 162 24.13 15.17 -9.59
CA CYS A 162 23.84 14.27 -8.47
C CYS A 162 22.82 14.88 -7.49
N LEU A 163 23.02 16.15 -7.13
CA LEU A 163 22.10 16.86 -6.24
C LEU A 163 20.70 17.02 -6.87
N ALA A 164 20.62 17.34 -8.18
CA ALA A 164 19.37 17.42 -8.91
C ALA A 164 18.59 16.09 -8.89
N ALA A 165 19.30 14.96 -9.02
CA ALA A 165 18.69 13.64 -8.93
C ALA A 165 18.09 13.37 -7.53
N CYS A 166 18.78 13.73 -6.45
CA CYS A 166 18.26 13.61 -5.08
C CYS A 166 16.99 14.45 -4.87
N PHE A 167 16.95 15.69 -5.37
CA PHE A 167 15.75 16.52 -5.31
C PHE A 167 14.57 15.88 -6.06
N SER A 168 14.80 15.34 -7.26
CA SER A 168 13.75 14.63 -8.01
C SER A 168 13.23 13.39 -7.28
N GLN A 169 14.11 12.68 -6.56
CA GLN A 169 13.76 11.51 -5.76
C GLN A 169 12.97 11.89 -4.51
N ARG A 170 13.37 12.97 -3.83
CA ARG A 170 12.66 13.53 -2.66
C ARG A 170 11.26 14.00 -3.03
N TYR A 171 11.12 14.68 -4.17
CA TYR A 171 9.82 15.07 -4.74
C TYR A 171 8.92 13.86 -4.97
N SER A 172 9.45 12.79 -5.58
CA SER A 172 8.66 11.60 -5.92
C SER A 172 8.05 10.91 -4.68
N ARG A 173 8.61 11.14 -3.49
CA ARG A 173 8.11 10.59 -2.22
C ARG A 173 7.22 11.55 -1.45
N HIS A 174 7.61 12.82 -1.34
CA HIS A 174 6.97 13.79 -0.45
C HIS A 174 6.06 14.79 -1.17
N GLY A 175 6.18 14.91 -2.50
CA GLY A 175 5.38 15.84 -3.30
C GLY A 175 5.70 17.33 -3.09
N CYS A 176 6.83 17.66 -2.47
CA CYS A 176 7.24 19.03 -2.15
C CYS A 176 7.61 19.81 -3.42
N LEU A 177 6.82 20.82 -3.79
CA LEU A 177 6.94 21.56 -5.06
C LEU A 177 8.32 22.16 -5.26
N GLU A 178 8.90 22.70 -4.20
CA GLU A 178 10.21 23.34 -4.20
C GLU A 178 11.31 22.38 -4.67
N ASP A 179 11.14 21.07 -4.41
CA ASP A 179 12.15 20.05 -4.76
C ASP A 179 12.23 19.84 -6.27
N ILE A 180 11.09 19.74 -6.96
CA ILE A 180 11.10 19.50 -8.41
C ILE A 180 11.56 20.74 -9.18
N GLU A 181 11.25 21.94 -8.67
CA GLU A 181 11.76 23.20 -9.23
C GLU A 181 13.28 23.30 -9.09
N GLU A 182 13.81 22.96 -7.91
CA GLU A 182 15.25 23.01 -7.67
C GLU A 182 16.00 21.95 -8.50
N ALA A 183 15.42 20.75 -8.65
CA ALA A 183 15.97 19.73 -9.55
C ALA A 183 16.10 20.23 -11.00
N VAL A 184 15.09 20.94 -11.53
CA VAL A 184 15.17 21.51 -12.88
C VAL A 184 16.25 22.58 -12.98
N LYS A 185 16.35 23.49 -12.00
CA LYS A 185 17.37 24.56 -12.00
C LYS A 185 18.78 24.00 -11.99
N LEU A 186 19.07 23.10 -11.05
CA LEU A 186 20.39 22.48 -10.90
C LEU A 186 20.78 21.69 -12.14
N GLN A 187 19.83 20.95 -12.73
CA GLN A 187 20.09 20.17 -13.94
C GLN A 187 20.36 21.05 -15.15
N ARG A 188 19.66 22.18 -15.32
CA ARG A 188 19.92 23.14 -16.39
C ARG A 188 21.32 23.76 -16.23
N LEU A 189 21.68 24.18 -15.02
CA LEU A 189 23.01 24.72 -14.71
C LEU A 189 24.12 23.71 -15.04
N ALA A 190 23.95 22.44 -14.64
CA ALA A 190 24.90 21.38 -14.95
C ALA A 190 25.13 21.22 -16.47
N ILE A 191 24.06 21.33 -17.29
CA ILE A 191 24.14 21.21 -18.75
C ILE A 191 24.82 22.43 -19.39
N GLU A 192 24.59 23.63 -18.85
CA GLU A 192 25.17 24.88 -19.31
C GLU A 192 26.69 24.91 -19.11
N LEU A 193 27.17 24.38 -17.98
CA LEU A 193 28.59 24.30 -17.67
C LEU A 193 29.34 23.24 -18.50
N LEU A 194 28.66 22.28 -19.13
CA LEU A 194 29.28 21.25 -19.95
C LEU A 194 29.54 21.72 -21.40
N PRO A 195 30.76 21.52 -21.95
CA PRO A 195 31.02 21.68 -23.38
C PRO A 195 30.11 20.81 -24.25
N ARG A 196 29.80 21.25 -25.48
CA ARG A 196 28.91 20.51 -26.39
C ARG A 196 29.38 19.08 -26.69
N GLU A 197 30.68 18.88 -26.84
CA GLU A 197 31.29 17.59 -27.18
C GLU A 197 31.56 16.69 -25.95
N HIS A 198 31.08 17.06 -24.77
CA HIS A 198 31.29 16.27 -23.56
C HIS A 198 30.50 14.96 -23.61
N SER A 199 31.16 13.84 -23.31
CA SER A 199 30.57 12.48 -23.35
C SER A 199 29.29 12.36 -22.55
N ASP A 200 29.25 12.97 -21.37
CA ASP A 200 28.11 12.86 -20.45
C ASP A 200 26.98 13.86 -20.70
N LYS A 201 27.17 14.84 -21.61
CA LYS A 201 26.14 15.86 -21.89
C LYS A 201 24.83 15.23 -22.35
N ALA A 202 24.94 14.16 -23.13
CA ALA A 202 23.81 13.42 -23.62
C ALA A 202 23.02 12.76 -22.46
N GLU A 203 23.69 12.33 -21.38
CA GLU A 203 23.03 11.79 -20.19
C GLU A 203 22.34 12.89 -19.38
N TYR A 204 22.96 14.06 -19.23
CA TYR A 204 22.40 15.13 -18.41
C TYR A 204 21.12 15.67 -19.05
N LEU A 205 21.09 15.78 -20.38
CA LEU A 205 19.90 16.10 -21.15
C LEU A 205 18.80 15.04 -21.00
N HIS A 206 19.17 13.76 -20.88
CA HIS A 206 18.22 12.69 -20.60
C HIS A 206 17.60 12.82 -19.21
N THR A 207 18.41 13.10 -18.18
CA THR A 207 17.95 13.37 -16.80
C THR A 207 17.04 14.60 -16.75
N LEU A 208 17.40 15.70 -17.41
CA LEU A 208 16.54 16.88 -17.53
C LEU A 208 15.17 16.53 -18.12
N GLY A 209 15.15 15.74 -19.21
CA GLY A 209 13.89 15.28 -19.79
C GLY A 209 13.04 14.43 -18.85
N ASN A 210 13.64 13.71 -17.90
CA ASN A 210 12.90 12.93 -16.89
C ASN A 210 12.25 13.85 -15.85
N VAL A 211 13.01 14.79 -15.30
CA VAL A 211 12.54 15.75 -14.30
C VAL A 211 11.39 16.59 -14.87
N LEU A 212 11.55 17.09 -16.09
CA LEU A 212 10.50 17.85 -16.79
C LEU A 212 9.25 17.00 -17.10
N CYS A 213 9.39 15.72 -17.43
CA CYS A 213 8.24 14.83 -17.58
C CYS A 213 7.48 14.58 -16.28
N ILE A 214 8.20 14.50 -15.15
CA ILE A 214 7.58 14.38 -13.82
C ILE A 214 6.76 15.64 -13.53
N ARG A 215 7.35 16.81 -13.80
CA ARG A 215 6.68 18.11 -13.66
C ARG A 215 5.44 18.22 -14.54
N PHE A 216 5.55 17.88 -15.83
CA PHE A 216 4.42 17.83 -16.75
C PHE A 216 3.28 16.92 -16.27
N ARG A 217 3.57 15.72 -15.77
CA ARG A 217 2.53 14.81 -15.27
C ARG A 217 1.75 15.39 -14.09
N GLN A 218 2.39 16.25 -13.29
CA GLN A 218 1.76 16.87 -12.14
C GLN A 218 0.95 18.11 -12.53
N PHE A 219 1.53 19.01 -13.33
CA PHE A 219 0.96 20.34 -13.58
C PHE A 219 0.26 20.46 -14.93
N GLY A 220 0.52 19.54 -15.86
CA GLY A 220 -0.03 19.58 -17.21
C GLY A 220 0.56 20.69 -18.09
N ASP A 221 1.66 21.31 -17.69
CA ASP A 221 2.29 22.40 -18.45
C ASP A 221 2.95 21.88 -19.73
N VAL A 222 2.40 22.26 -20.87
CA VAL A 222 2.86 21.81 -22.18
C VAL A 222 4.30 22.25 -22.46
N GLU A 223 4.75 23.38 -21.91
CA GLU A 223 6.12 23.85 -22.10
C GLU A 223 7.15 22.88 -21.50
N ASP A 224 6.83 22.25 -20.35
CA ASP A 224 7.72 21.28 -19.69
C ASP A 224 7.96 20.05 -20.56
N ILE A 225 6.91 19.49 -21.16
CA ILE A 225 7.05 18.29 -22.01
C ILE A 225 7.72 18.62 -23.35
N GLU A 226 7.50 19.82 -23.88
CA GLU A 226 8.23 20.29 -25.07
C GLU A 226 9.72 20.48 -24.80
N ASP A 227 10.09 21.08 -23.66
CA ASP A 227 11.48 21.17 -23.21
C ASP A 227 12.09 19.78 -22.99
N ALA A 228 11.32 18.83 -22.45
CA ALA A 228 11.78 17.45 -22.31
C ALA A 228 12.06 16.81 -23.67
N ILE A 229 11.22 17.07 -24.69
CA ILE A 229 11.43 16.59 -26.06
C ILE A 229 12.67 17.25 -26.67
N ARG A 230 12.85 18.57 -26.52
CA ARG A 230 14.06 19.28 -26.99
C ARG A 230 15.33 18.68 -26.40
N ALA A 231 15.36 18.47 -25.08
CA ALA A 231 16.49 17.86 -24.39
C ALA A 231 16.75 16.43 -24.86
N ARG A 232 15.69 15.60 -24.99
CA ARG A 232 15.81 14.20 -25.43
C ARG A 232 16.21 14.06 -26.90
N ARG A 233 15.78 14.96 -27.79
CA ARG A 233 16.25 15.00 -29.20
C ARG A 233 17.74 15.25 -29.25
N LEU A 234 18.23 16.29 -28.56
CA LEU A 234 19.66 16.58 -28.49
C LEU A 234 20.46 15.43 -27.87
N ALA A 235 19.91 14.77 -26.84
CA ALA A 235 20.52 13.58 -26.25
C ALA A 235 20.66 12.41 -27.25
N VAL A 236 19.71 12.23 -28.15
CA VAL A 236 19.76 11.20 -29.22
C VAL A 236 20.77 11.61 -30.31
N GLU A 237 20.84 12.88 -30.68
CA GLU A 237 21.79 13.41 -31.65
C GLU A 237 23.24 13.22 -31.20
N LEU A 238 23.52 13.47 -29.92
CA LEU A 238 24.85 13.30 -29.31
C LEU A 238 25.25 11.83 -29.09
N THR A 239 24.33 10.87 -29.28
CA THR A 239 24.60 9.45 -29.02
C THR A 239 24.87 8.71 -30.33
N SER A 240 26.05 8.12 -30.51
CA SER A 240 26.39 7.38 -31.74
C SER A 240 25.52 6.15 -32.00
N ASP A 241 25.37 5.74 -33.27
CA ASP A 241 24.55 4.58 -33.67
C ASP A 241 24.95 3.26 -33.02
N LYS A 242 26.24 3.11 -32.67
CA LYS A 242 26.80 1.91 -32.04
C LYS A 242 26.73 1.95 -30.51
N HIS A 243 26.27 3.07 -29.93
CA HIS A 243 26.22 3.23 -28.48
C HIS A 243 25.10 2.36 -27.89
N PRO A 244 25.36 1.54 -26.85
CA PRO A 244 24.37 0.67 -26.22
C PRO A 244 23.07 1.40 -25.79
N ASP A 245 23.18 2.62 -25.26
CA ASP A 245 22.02 3.40 -24.82
C ASP A 245 21.14 4.01 -25.93
N ARG A 246 21.54 3.94 -27.20
CA ARG A 246 20.81 4.64 -28.26
C ARG A 246 19.36 4.18 -28.38
N ALA A 247 19.13 2.87 -28.35
CA ALA A 247 17.78 2.30 -28.43
C ALA A 247 16.90 2.75 -27.26
N ARG A 248 17.47 2.84 -26.05
CA ARG A 248 16.77 3.32 -24.85
C ARG A 248 16.42 4.80 -24.96
N ARG A 249 17.35 5.65 -25.41
CA ARG A 249 17.12 7.09 -25.61
C ARG A 249 16.06 7.36 -26.67
N LEU A 250 16.10 6.64 -27.79
CA LEU A 250 15.07 6.67 -28.84
C LEU A 250 13.69 6.26 -28.30
N THR A 251 13.63 5.20 -27.51
CA THR A 251 12.39 4.73 -26.89
C THR A 251 11.83 5.75 -25.91
N THR A 252 12.69 6.36 -25.09
CA THR A 252 12.26 7.38 -24.13
C THR A 252 11.74 8.62 -24.86
N LEU A 253 12.41 9.07 -25.92
CA LEU A 253 11.95 10.17 -26.76
C LEU A 253 10.58 9.84 -27.39
N GLY A 254 10.43 8.65 -27.98
CA GLY A 254 9.14 8.20 -28.53
C GLY A 254 8.00 8.22 -27.49
N ASN A 255 8.26 7.74 -26.27
CA ASN A 255 7.29 7.79 -25.18
C ASN A 255 6.90 9.23 -24.79
N THR A 256 7.84 10.18 -24.90
CA THR A 256 7.58 11.60 -24.60
C THR A 256 6.67 12.22 -25.65
N LEU A 257 6.99 11.98 -26.93
CA LEU A 257 6.19 12.45 -28.06
C LEU A 257 4.78 11.87 -28.00
N LEU A 258 4.66 10.59 -27.64
CA LEU A 258 3.36 9.96 -27.45
C LEU A 258 2.58 10.62 -26.29
N ALA A 259 3.22 10.92 -25.17
CA ALA A 259 2.57 11.61 -24.05
C ALA A 259 2.12 13.03 -24.41
N LEU A 260 2.92 13.79 -25.17
CA LEU A 260 2.53 15.10 -25.69
C LEU A 260 1.32 14.98 -26.63
N SER A 261 1.36 14.04 -27.57
CA SER A 261 0.29 13.82 -28.54
C SER A 261 -1.06 13.44 -27.92
N MET A 262 -1.06 12.85 -26.71
CA MET A 262 -2.30 12.57 -25.99
C MET A 262 -2.98 13.85 -25.50
N GLN A 263 -2.22 14.93 -25.27
CA GLN A 263 -2.75 16.25 -24.91
C GLN A 263 -3.06 17.10 -26.13
N THR A 264 -2.14 17.20 -27.08
CA THR A 264 -2.27 18.08 -28.26
C THR A 264 -3.13 17.48 -29.37
N LYS A 265 -3.30 16.15 -29.38
CA LYS A 265 -3.90 15.37 -30.47
C LYS A 265 -3.22 15.59 -31.83
N ASP A 266 -1.94 15.94 -31.82
CA ASP A 266 -1.16 16.11 -33.04
C ASP A 266 -0.70 14.75 -33.60
N LEU A 267 -1.13 14.45 -34.83
CA LEU A 267 -0.76 13.23 -35.54
C LEU A 267 0.72 13.22 -35.97
N ALA A 268 1.36 14.38 -36.11
CA ALA A 268 2.78 14.49 -36.47
C ALA A 268 3.67 13.93 -35.36
N ASP A 269 3.38 14.29 -34.11
CA ASP A 269 4.11 13.80 -32.93
C ASP A 269 3.99 12.27 -32.78
N ILE A 270 2.78 11.70 -33.01
CA ILE A 270 2.59 10.24 -33.00
C ILE A 270 3.37 9.58 -34.14
N GLY A 271 3.37 10.17 -35.33
CA GLY A 271 4.15 9.69 -36.46
C GLY A 271 5.65 9.66 -36.16
N GLU A 272 6.16 10.69 -35.49
CA GLU A 272 7.56 10.74 -35.07
C GLU A 272 7.87 9.73 -33.96
N ALA A 273 6.98 9.55 -32.98
CA ALA A 273 7.10 8.53 -31.95
C ALA A 273 7.20 7.12 -32.56
N ILE A 274 6.33 6.79 -33.52
CA ILE A 274 6.35 5.51 -34.24
C ILE A 274 7.70 5.31 -34.94
N ARG A 275 8.23 6.35 -35.61
CA ARG A 275 9.53 6.29 -36.29
C ARG A 275 10.68 6.00 -35.31
N TYR A 276 10.69 6.64 -34.15
CA TYR A 276 11.73 6.42 -33.14
C TYR A 276 11.64 5.03 -32.50
N HIS A 277 10.43 4.56 -32.15
CA HIS A 277 10.24 3.20 -31.66
C HIS A 277 10.63 2.14 -32.69
N TYR A 278 10.28 2.35 -33.96
CA TYR A 278 10.66 1.44 -35.04
C TYR A 278 12.17 1.42 -35.29
N THR A 279 12.84 2.56 -35.14
CA THR A 279 14.31 2.63 -35.20
C THR A 279 14.94 1.87 -34.03
N ALA A 280 14.46 2.07 -32.81
CA ALA A 280 14.91 1.32 -31.63
C ALA A 280 14.69 -0.20 -31.80
N TYR A 281 13.54 -0.59 -32.37
CA TYR A 281 13.20 -1.99 -32.64
C TYR A 281 14.20 -2.67 -33.59
N LYS A 282 14.68 -1.95 -34.60
CA LYS A 282 15.70 -2.44 -35.55
C LYS A 282 17.08 -2.58 -34.95
N LEU A 283 17.42 -1.75 -33.95
CA LEU A 283 18.74 -1.76 -33.32
C LEU A 283 18.93 -2.91 -32.31
N MET A 284 17.84 -3.46 -31.77
CA MET A 284 17.92 -4.46 -30.70
C MET A 284 17.91 -5.92 -31.21
N PRO A 285 18.85 -6.77 -30.74
CA PRO A 285 18.84 -8.21 -31.01
C PRO A 285 17.54 -8.87 -30.53
N TYR A 286 17.14 -9.96 -31.18
CA TYR A 286 15.89 -10.66 -30.89
C TYR A 286 15.74 -11.13 -29.42
N ASN A 287 16.85 -11.46 -28.75
CA ASN A 287 16.85 -11.98 -27.37
C ASN A 287 17.07 -10.91 -26.28
N SER A 288 16.99 -9.61 -26.59
CA SER A 288 17.14 -8.57 -25.55
C SER A 288 15.81 -8.33 -24.82
N PRO A 289 15.75 -8.38 -23.48
CA PRO A 289 14.53 -8.07 -22.72
C PRO A 289 14.00 -6.65 -22.95
N THR A 290 14.86 -5.70 -23.31
CA THR A 290 14.45 -4.33 -23.69
C THR A 290 13.64 -4.28 -24.98
N LYS A 291 13.69 -5.33 -25.80
CA LYS A 291 12.93 -5.41 -27.06
C LYS A 291 11.43 -5.59 -26.82
N SER A 292 11.04 -6.27 -25.75
CA SER A 292 9.64 -6.44 -25.34
C SER A 292 8.96 -5.09 -25.10
N ASP A 293 9.62 -4.20 -24.35
CA ASP A 293 9.12 -2.85 -24.09
C ASP A 293 8.98 -2.03 -25.37
N ILE A 294 9.95 -2.14 -26.29
CA ILE A 294 9.90 -1.43 -27.58
C ILE A 294 8.72 -1.91 -28.42
N ILE A 295 8.46 -3.23 -28.46
CA ILE A 295 7.32 -3.82 -29.17
C ILE A 295 5.99 -3.30 -28.61
N ILE A 296 5.85 -3.26 -27.28
CA ILE A 296 4.66 -2.75 -26.59
C ILE A 296 4.46 -1.25 -26.89
N ASN A 297 5.52 -0.44 -26.78
CA ASN A 297 5.46 1.00 -27.02
C ASN A 297 5.14 1.32 -28.50
N LEU A 298 5.75 0.60 -29.45
CA LEU A 298 5.47 0.74 -30.87
C LEU A 298 4.00 0.42 -31.19
N ALA A 299 3.48 -0.70 -30.69
CA ALA A 299 2.09 -1.08 -30.90
C ALA A 299 1.13 -0.07 -30.27
N THR A 300 1.45 0.43 -29.07
CA THR A 300 0.64 1.45 -28.40
C THR A 300 0.58 2.75 -29.20
N ALA A 301 1.71 3.21 -29.74
CA ALA A 301 1.75 4.40 -30.61
C ALA A 301 0.93 4.21 -31.89
N LEU A 302 0.98 3.03 -32.51
CA LEU A 302 0.15 2.67 -33.67
C LEU A 302 -1.34 2.66 -33.34
N ILE A 303 -1.73 2.08 -32.20
CA ILE A 303 -3.12 2.08 -31.70
C ILE A 303 -3.60 3.51 -31.45
N CYS A 304 -2.77 4.36 -30.82
CA CYS A 304 -3.08 5.77 -30.58
C CYS A 304 -3.30 6.52 -31.90
N ARG A 305 -2.44 6.34 -32.90
CA ARG A 305 -2.62 6.97 -34.21
C ARG A 305 -3.89 6.49 -34.90
N PHE A 306 -4.20 5.20 -34.80
CA PHE A 306 -5.45 4.65 -35.34
C PHE A 306 -6.69 5.25 -34.67
N LYS A 307 -6.70 5.36 -33.33
CA LYS A 307 -7.83 5.97 -32.58
C LYS A 307 -8.11 7.41 -33.03
N GLN A 308 -7.11 8.14 -33.54
CA GLN A 308 -7.24 9.52 -34.00
C GLN A 308 -7.44 9.69 -35.52
N SER A 309 -6.78 8.87 -36.34
CA SER A 309 -6.76 9.00 -37.81
C SER A 309 -7.61 7.96 -38.54
N HIS A 310 -8.03 6.90 -37.86
CA HIS A 310 -8.69 5.72 -38.43
C HIS A 310 -7.90 5.01 -39.54
N ASN A 311 -6.57 5.17 -39.58
CA ASN A 311 -5.72 4.49 -40.55
C ASN A 311 -5.64 2.97 -40.29
N ALA A 312 -6.31 2.18 -41.13
CA ALA A 312 -6.37 0.72 -41.02
C ALA A 312 -4.99 0.04 -41.01
N ALA A 313 -4.02 0.58 -41.76
CA ALA A 313 -2.67 0.00 -41.82
C ALA A 313 -1.96 0.03 -40.45
N ASP A 314 -2.25 1.02 -39.60
CA ASP A 314 -1.63 1.15 -38.29
C ASP A 314 -2.13 0.07 -37.33
N ILE A 315 -3.44 -0.15 -37.29
CA ILE A 315 -4.04 -1.13 -36.39
C ILE A 315 -3.74 -2.56 -36.84
N GLU A 316 -3.74 -2.82 -38.15
CA GLU A 316 -3.31 -4.11 -38.72
C GLU A 316 -1.84 -4.41 -38.38
N CYS A 317 -0.97 -3.39 -38.48
CA CYS A 317 0.43 -3.53 -38.09
C CYS A 317 0.59 -3.80 -36.59
N ALA A 318 -0.15 -3.09 -35.73
CA ALA A 318 -0.13 -3.31 -34.29
C ALA A 318 -0.58 -4.74 -33.91
N ILE A 319 -1.69 -5.21 -34.49
CA ILE A 319 -2.20 -6.57 -34.27
C ILE A 319 -1.18 -7.61 -34.74
N ARG A 320 -0.60 -7.43 -35.93
CA ARG A 320 0.39 -8.36 -36.49
C ARG A 320 1.65 -8.47 -35.63
N ILE A 321 2.20 -7.33 -35.20
CA ILE A 321 3.40 -7.29 -34.35
C ILE A 321 3.12 -7.97 -33.00
N GLN A 322 1.97 -7.69 -32.37
CA GLN A 322 1.64 -8.25 -31.07
C GLN A 322 1.29 -9.74 -31.13
N ARG A 323 0.54 -10.22 -32.14
CA ARG A 323 0.29 -11.66 -32.34
C ARG A 323 1.60 -12.42 -32.50
N HIS A 324 2.51 -11.90 -33.32
CA HIS A 324 3.81 -12.53 -33.53
C HIS A 324 4.64 -12.60 -32.23
N ALA A 325 4.62 -11.54 -31.42
CA ALA A 325 5.26 -11.54 -30.11
C ALA A 325 4.65 -12.59 -29.16
N VAL A 326 3.32 -12.73 -29.13
CA VAL A 326 2.63 -13.75 -28.34
C VAL A 326 2.99 -15.17 -28.79
N GLU A 327 3.01 -15.43 -30.10
CA GLU A 327 3.32 -16.75 -30.68
C GLU A 327 4.75 -17.22 -30.38
N LEU A 328 5.71 -16.30 -30.39
CA LEU A 328 7.11 -16.62 -30.12
C LEU A 328 7.48 -16.64 -28.64
N THR A 329 6.55 -16.21 -27.77
CA THR A 329 6.77 -16.15 -26.32
C THR A 329 6.17 -17.39 -25.65
N PRO A 330 6.97 -18.25 -24.98
CA PRO A 330 6.47 -19.45 -24.30
C PRO A 330 5.41 -19.16 -23.22
N GLU A 331 4.58 -20.14 -22.90
CA GLU A 331 3.69 -20.06 -21.73
C GLU A 331 4.48 -19.85 -20.44
N GLY A 332 3.97 -18.98 -19.55
CA GLY A 332 4.67 -18.62 -18.31
C GLY A 332 5.80 -17.58 -18.46
N HIS A 333 6.04 -17.03 -19.65
CA HIS A 333 7.02 -15.96 -19.81
C HIS A 333 6.51 -14.61 -19.24
N PRO A 334 7.33 -13.84 -18.49
CA PRO A 334 6.89 -12.64 -17.78
C PRO A 334 6.41 -11.48 -18.66
N ASP A 335 6.89 -11.39 -19.91
CA ASP A 335 6.51 -10.32 -20.85
C ASP A 335 5.20 -10.63 -21.60
N LYS A 336 4.76 -11.90 -21.58
CA LYS A 336 3.57 -12.37 -22.31
C LYS A 336 2.28 -11.63 -21.93
N PRO A 337 2.00 -11.33 -20.65
CA PRO A 337 0.83 -10.52 -20.29
C PRO A 337 0.81 -9.13 -20.95
N GLY A 338 1.98 -8.50 -21.11
CA GLY A 338 2.10 -7.19 -21.75
C GLY A 338 1.73 -7.23 -23.24
N PHE A 339 2.15 -8.27 -23.95
CA PHE A 339 1.78 -8.49 -25.34
C PHE A 339 0.29 -8.80 -25.50
N LEU A 340 -0.26 -9.70 -24.67
CA LEU A 340 -1.68 -10.05 -24.67
C LEU A 340 -2.58 -8.85 -24.33
N TYR A 341 -2.20 -8.04 -23.34
CA TYR A 341 -2.90 -6.81 -22.99
C TYR A 341 -2.93 -5.83 -24.17
N THR A 342 -1.77 -5.59 -24.79
CA THR A 342 -1.65 -4.64 -25.91
C THR A 342 -2.40 -5.13 -27.15
N LEU A 343 -2.43 -6.46 -27.38
CA LEU A 343 -3.25 -7.09 -28.40
C LEU A 343 -4.75 -6.87 -28.13
N GLY A 344 -5.18 -7.02 -26.88
CA GLY A 344 -6.54 -6.70 -26.45
C GLY A 344 -6.91 -5.24 -26.71
N GLU A 345 -6.01 -4.30 -26.40
CA GLU A 345 -6.20 -2.86 -26.70
C GLU A 345 -6.36 -2.58 -28.19
N ALA A 346 -5.63 -3.31 -29.05
CA ALA A 346 -5.75 -3.16 -30.49
C ALA A 346 -7.14 -3.60 -30.99
N PHE A 347 -7.63 -4.77 -30.56
CA PHE A 347 -8.97 -5.24 -30.92
C PHE A 347 -10.07 -4.35 -30.32
N HIS A 348 -9.88 -3.87 -29.10
CA HIS A 348 -10.80 -2.93 -28.46
C HIS A 348 -10.87 -1.60 -29.24
N ALA A 349 -9.74 -1.10 -29.77
CA ALA A 349 -9.74 0.04 -30.66
C ALA A 349 -10.54 -0.23 -31.94
N CYS A 350 -10.38 -1.40 -32.57
CA CYS A 350 -11.20 -1.81 -33.73
C CYS A 350 -12.69 -1.85 -33.40
N LEU A 351 -13.06 -2.33 -32.21
CA LEU A 351 -14.45 -2.35 -31.74
C LEU A 351 -15.07 -0.94 -31.68
N SER A 352 -14.29 0.08 -31.35
CA SER A 352 -14.76 1.47 -31.33
C SER A 352 -14.89 2.11 -32.72
N ALA A 353 -14.34 1.49 -33.78
CA ALA A 353 -14.25 2.00 -35.14
C ALA A 353 -15.19 1.29 -36.14
N GLN A 354 -16.36 0.83 -35.69
CA GLN A 354 -17.27 -0.06 -36.44
C GLN A 354 -17.71 0.49 -37.81
N HIS A 355 -17.77 1.82 -37.96
CA HIS A 355 -18.15 2.50 -39.19
C HIS A 355 -17.15 2.30 -40.35
N PHE A 356 -15.98 1.70 -40.09
CA PHE A 356 -14.91 1.47 -41.07
C PHE A 356 -14.82 0.00 -41.54
N GLY A 357 -15.90 -0.78 -41.42
CA GLY A 357 -15.96 -2.15 -41.96
C GLY A 357 -15.45 -3.25 -41.02
N TYR A 358 -15.17 -2.93 -39.76
CA TYR A 358 -14.75 -3.89 -38.74
C TYR A 358 -15.96 -4.61 -38.10
N SER A 359 -15.90 -5.94 -37.99
CA SER A 359 -16.93 -6.72 -37.30
C SER A 359 -16.88 -6.45 -35.79
N ALA A 360 -17.90 -5.76 -35.28
CA ALA A 360 -18.02 -5.45 -33.85
C ALA A 360 -17.92 -6.69 -32.97
N ARG A 361 -18.66 -7.75 -33.32
CA ARG A 361 -18.71 -9.00 -32.55
C ARG A 361 -17.37 -9.74 -32.54
N SER A 362 -16.71 -9.86 -33.69
CA SER A 362 -15.41 -10.56 -33.78
C SER A 362 -14.31 -9.84 -32.98
N ASN A 363 -14.26 -8.52 -33.08
CA ASN A 363 -13.28 -7.72 -32.33
C ASN A 363 -13.56 -7.73 -30.83
N PHE A 364 -14.83 -7.70 -30.41
CA PHE A 364 -15.21 -7.84 -29.00
C PHE A 364 -14.71 -9.18 -28.42
N LEU A 365 -14.97 -10.30 -29.10
CA LEU A 365 -14.52 -11.62 -28.65
C LEU A 365 -12.98 -11.72 -28.62
N SER A 366 -12.31 -11.22 -29.65
CA SER A 366 -10.83 -11.24 -29.70
C SER A 366 -10.20 -10.36 -28.61
N ALA A 367 -10.79 -9.20 -28.32
CA ALA A 367 -10.36 -8.35 -27.20
C ALA A 367 -10.61 -9.03 -25.85
N PHE A 368 -11.80 -9.62 -25.67
CA PHE A 368 -12.19 -10.33 -24.45
C PHE A 368 -11.23 -11.48 -24.13
N GLU A 369 -10.95 -12.33 -25.11
CA GLU A 369 -10.02 -13.45 -24.96
C GLU A 369 -8.59 -12.97 -24.67
N SER A 370 -8.12 -11.93 -25.38
CA SER A 370 -6.78 -11.37 -25.17
C SER A 370 -6.60 -10.82 -23.75
N TYR A 371 -7.60 -10.07 -23.25
CA TYR A 371 -7.55 -9.56 -21.88
C TYR A 371 -7.67 -10.65 -20.82
N LEU A 372 -8.58 -11.62 -20.99
CA LEU A 372 -8.69 -12.75 -20.06
C LEU A 372 -7.40 -13.56 -20.01
N ASN A 373 -6.82 -13.86 -21.17
CA ASN A 373 -5.57 -14.61 -21.25
C ASN A 373 -4.41 -13.83 -20.61
N ALA A 374 -4.36 -12.51 -20.77
CA ALA A 374 -3.38 -11.66 -20.09
C ALA A 374 -3.54 -11.72 -18.57
N ALA A 375 -4.78 -11.59 -18.06
CA ALA A 375 -5.07 -11.62 -16.64
C ALA A 375 -4.82 -13.00 -15.99
N ALA A 376 -5.04 -14.08 -16.75
CA ALA A 376 -4.90 -15.46 -16.28
C ALA A 376 -3.46 -15.99 -16.26
N GLN A 377 -2.48 -15.26 -16.82
CA GLN A 377 -1.08 -15.70 -16.79
C GLN A 377 -0.55 -15.80 -15.36
N ASN A 378 0.14 -16.89 -15.01
CA ASN A 378 0.68 -17.09 -13.67
C ASN A 378 1.88 -16.18 -13.36
N LEU A 379 2.66 -15.80 -14.38
CA LEU A 379 3.87 -15.01 -14.26
C LEU A 379 3.74 -13.69 -15.05
N GLY A 380 4.45 -12.65 -14.61
CA GLY A 380 4.51 -11.35 -15.25
C GLY A 380 3.99 -10.21 -14.37
N ASP A 381 4.09 -8.98 -14.88
CA ASP A 381 3.78 -7.76 -14.11
C ASP A 381 2.29 -7.70 -13.71
N PRO A 382 1.96 -7.71 -12.40
CA PRO A 382 0.58 -7.61 -11.91
C PRO A 382 -0.18 -6.40 -12.43
N SER A 383 0.51 -5.30 -12.76
CA SER A 383 -0.10 -4.11 -13.35
C SER A 383 -0.75 -4.38 -14.71
N PHE A 384 -0.10 -5.15 -15.58
CA PHE A 384 -0.68 -5.51 -16.88
C PHE A 384 -1.86 -6.46 -16.71
N LYS A 385 -1.75 -7.44 -15.80
CA LYS A 385 -2.82 -8.38 -15.49
C LYS A 385 -4.07 -7.68 -14.95
N LEU A 386 -3.88 -6.78 -13.99
CA LEU A 386 -4.98 -6.01 -13.41
C LEU A 386 -5.62 -5.08 -14.44
N ARG A 387 -4.83 -4.34 -15.21
CA ARG A 387 -5.36 -3.49 -16.28
C ARG A 387 -6.14 -4.29 -17.31
N ALA A 388 -5.65 -5.48 -17.69
CA ALA A 388 -6.39 -6.36 -18.60
C ALA A 388 -7.74 -6.78 -18.02
N ALA A 389 -7.77 -7.24 -16.76
CA ALA A 389 -9.02 -7.64 -16.10
C ALA A 389 -10.02 -6.47 -15.97
N LEU A 390 -9.55 -5.28 -15.60
CA LEU A 390 -10.38 -4.07 -15.51
C LEU A 390 -10.89 -3.59 -16.88
N GLN A 391 -10.06 -3.63 -17.93
CA GLN A 391 -10.53 -3.31 -19.29
C GLN A 391 -11.55 -4.33 -19.79
N CYS A 392 -11.36 -5.61 -19.46
CA CYS A 392 -12.32 -6.66 -19.81
C CYS A 392 -13.70 -6.41 -19.18
N THR A 393 -13.76 -6.16 -17.87
CA THR A 393 -15.01 -5.86 -17.16
C THR A 393 -15.69 -4.60 -17.70
N LYS A 394 -14.92 -3.52 -17.92
CA LYS A 394 -15.42 -2.27 -18.53
C LYS A 394 -15.99 -2.50 -19.93
N MET A 395 -15.30 -3.29 -20.76
CA MET A 395 -15.74 -3.60 -22.11
C MET A 395 -17.06 -4.39 -22.10
N CYS A 396 -17.19 -5.38 -21.22
CA CYS A 396 -18.44 -6.13 -21.01
C CYS A 396 -19.58 -5.19 -20.58
N PHE A 397 -19.32 -4.27 -19.65
CA PHE A 397 -20.30 -3.30 -19.15
C PHE A 397 -20.78 -2.34 -20.25
N LEU A 398 -19.88 -1.83 -21.08
CA LEU A 398 -20.22 -0.88 -22.15
C LEU A 398 -20.90 -1.54 -23.35
N ASN A 399 -20.75 -2.86 -23.55
CA ASN A 399 -21.26 -3.57 -24.72
C ASN A 399 -22.08 -4.82 -24.35
N PRO A 400 -23.15 -4.70 -23.55
CA PRO A 400 -23.92 -5.85 -23.06
C PRO A 400 -24.58 -6.65 -24.19
N HIS A 401 -24.90 -6.00 -25.31
CA HIS A 401 -25.51 -6.61 -26.49
C HIS A 401 -24.56 -7.52 -27.30
N LEU A 402 -23.24 -7.44 -27.04
CA LEU A 402 -22.23 -8.29 -27.69
C LEU A 402 -21.86 -9.52 -26.85
N LEU A 403 -22.39 -9.63 -25.64
CA LEU A 403 -22.17 -10.78 -24.76
C LEU A 403 -23.00 -11.98 -25.24
N ASP A 404 -22.39 -13.16 -25.20
CA ASP A 404 -23.04 -14.45 -25.47
C ASP A 404 -23.77 -14.97 -24.23
N SER A 405 -23.25 -14.67 -23.03
CA SER A 405 -23.88 -15.10 -21.77
C SER A 405 -23.48 -14.20 -20.60
N PRO A 406 -24.30 -14.13 -19.54
CA PRO A 406 -23.94 -13.46 -18.27
C PRO A 406 -22.65 -14.01 -17.65
N ASN A 407 -22.30 -15.26 -17.95
CA ASN A 407 -21.08 -15.91 -17.43
C ASN A 407 -19.79 -15.22 -17.91
N GLN A 408 -19.80 -14.54 -19.06
CA GLN A 408 -18.63 -13.77 -19.51
C GLN A 408 -18.31 -12.61 -18.58
N VAL A 409 -19.33 -11.93 -18.06
CA VAL A 409 -19.17 -10.84 -17.09
C VAL A 409 -18.60 -11.40 -15.78
N MET A 410 -19.14 -12.53 -15.32
CA MET A 410 -18.66 -13.21 -14.11
C MET A 410 -17.19 -13.61 -14.21
N ARG A 411 -16.78 -14.21 -15.33
CA ARG A 411 -15.38 -14.59 -15.59
C ARG A 411 -14.44 -13.40 -15.57
N ALA A 412 -14.85 -12.26 -16.15
CA ALA A 412 -14.04 -11.05 -16.14
C ALA A 412 -13.80 -10.53 -14.71
N HIS A 413 -14.84 -10.52 -13.87
CA HIS A 413 -14.71 -10.13 -12.46
C HIS A 413 -13.91 -11.14 -11.62
N GLU A 414 -14.03 -12.44 -11.89
CA GLU A 414 -13.21 -13.47 -11.24
C GLU A 414 -11.71 -13.29 -11.54
N CYS A 415 -11.36 -12.88 -12.75
CA CYS A 415 -9.99 -12.48 -13.09
C CYS A 415 -9.53 -11.24 -12.33
N VAL A 416 -10.40 -10.26 -12.07
CA VAL A 416 -10.02 -9.10 -11.24
C VAL A 416 -9.66 -9.58 -9.83
N LEU A 417 -10.56 -10.33 -9.19
CA LEU A 417 -10.38 -10.79 -7.81
C LEU A 417 -9.15 -11.68 -7.63
N SER A 418 -8.85 -12.56 -8.59
CA SER A 418 -7.67 -13.43 -8.52
C SER A 418 -6.33 -12.67 -8.65
N VAL A 419 -6.34 -11.48 -9.26
CA VAL A 419 -5.15 -10.63 -9.42
C VAL A 419 -4.94 -9.71 -8.22
N ILE A 420 -5.99 -9.35 -7.48
CA ILE A 420 -5.90 -8.41 -6.35
C ILE A 420 -4.81 -8.82 -5.32
N PRO A 421 -4.72 -10.08 -4.85
CA PRO A 421 -3.66 -10.48 -3.91
C PRO A 421 -2.24 -10.31 -4.44
N GLN A 422 -2.05 -10.31 -5.77
CA GLN A 422 -0.75 -10.12 -6.42
C GLN A 422 -0.38 -8.64 -6.56
N VAL A 423 -1.38 -7.76 -6.59
CA VAL A 423 -1.19 -6.29 -6.65
C VAL A 423 -1.05 -5.73 -5.24
N VAL A 424 -1.94 -6.13 -4.34
CA VAL A 424 -1.91 -5.84 -2.90
C VAL A 424 -1.02 -6.88 -2.22
N TRP A 425 0.19 -6.99 -2.74
CA TRP A 425 1.11 -8.05 -2.37
C TRP A 425 1.64 -7.84 -0.96
N LEU A 426 1.71 -8.93 -0.20
CA LEU A 426 2.19 -8.93 1.18
C LEU A 426 3.58 -8.29 1.31
N GLY A 427 4.42 -8.48 0.28
CA GLY A 427 5.75 -7.89 0.19
C GLY A 427 5.80 -6.37 0.05
N HIS A 428 4.68 -5.67 0.06
CA HIS A 428 4.64 -4.21 0.07
C HIS A 428 4.42 -3.68 1.50
N GLN A 429 5.05 -2.53 1.81
CA GLN A 429 4.71 -1.77 3.00
C GLN A 429 3.20 -1.50 3.09
N VAL A 430 2.69 -1.43 4.32
CA VAL A 430 1.25 -1.28 4.61
C VAL A 430 0.64 -0.07 3.90
N GLY A 431 1.27 1.11 3.98
CA GLY A 431 0.82 2.30 3.25
C GLY A 431 0.70 2.11 1.73
N ARG A 432 1.67 1.43 1.08
CA ARG A 432 1.59 1.10 -0.36
C ARG A 432 0.41 0.18 -0.66
N ARG A 433 0.11 -0.79 0.22
CA ARG A 433 -1.04 -1.69 0.04
C ARG A 433 -2.35 -0.93 0.13
N TYR A 434 -2.50 0.01 1.08
CA TYR A 434 -3.68 0.87 1.17
C TYR A 434 -3.85 1.74 -0.09
N LEU A 435 -2.77 2.33 -0.61
CA LEU A 435 -2.83 3.12 -1.84
C LEU A 435 -3.33 2.31 -3.06
N GLU A 436 -2.90 1.05 -3.20
CA GLU A 436 -3.39 0.20 -4.29
C GLU A 436 -4.84 -0.26 -4.05
N LEU A 437 -5.21 -0.54 -2.79
CA LEU A 437 -6.58 -0.91 -2.42
C LEU A 437 -7.59 0.20 -2.70
N GLY A 438 -7.24 1.46 -2.46
CA GLY A 438 -8.13 2.59 -2.73
C GLY A 438 -8.56 2.67 -4.21
N LYS A 439 -7.69 2.21 -5.12
CA LYS A 439 -8.00 2.13 -6.56
C LYS A 439 -8.82 0.90 -6.94
N LEU A 440 -8.90 -0.10 -6.06
CA LEU A 440 -9.49 -1.41 -6.32
C LEU A 440 -10.86 -1.62 -5.66
N GLY A 441 -11.21 -0.83 -4.63
CA GLY A 441 -12.46 -0.98 -3.89
C GLY A 441 -13.71 -0.96 -4.78
N ASP A 442 -13.75 -0.06 -5.77
CA ASP A 442 -14.84 0.00 -6.75
C ASP A 442 -14.98 -1.30 -7.55
N ALA A 443 -13.85 -1.90 -7.95
CA ALA A 443 -13.86 -3.13 -8.74
C ALA A 443 -14.43 -4.34 -7.98
N VAL A 444 -14.24 -4.38 -6.65
CA VAL A 444 -14.81 -5.41 -5.77
C VAL A 444 -16.32 -5.22 -5.63
N ASN A 445 -16.77 -4.00 -5.37
CA ASN A 445 -18.20 -3.67 -5.29
C ASN A 445 -18.92 -3.91 -6.63
N ALA A 446 -18.25 -3.62 -7.75
CA ALA A 446 -18.72 -3.91 -9.10
C ALA A 446 -18.84 -5.42 -9.34
N ALA A 447 -17.87 -6.22 -8.88
CA ALA A 447 -17.93 -7.69 -8.96
C ALA A 447 -19.13 -8.24 -8.19
N ALA A 448 -19.32 -7.81 -6.94
CA ALA A 448 -20.47 -8.21 -6.13
C ALA A 448 -21.81 -7.81 -6.80
N ALA A 449 -21.91 -6.59 -7.34
CA ALA A 449 -23.07 -6.15 -8.09
C ALA A 449 -23.32 -6.99 -9.37
N ALA A 450 -22.27 -7.38 -10.08
CA ALA A 450 -22.38 -8.26 -11.24
C ALA A 450 -22.91 -9.65 -10.86
N ALA A 451 -22.38 -10.25 -9.79
CA ALA A 451 -22.86 -11.53 -9.26
C ALA A 451 -24.34 -11.48 -8.85
N LEU A 452 -24.76 -10.42 -8.17
CA LEU A 452 -26.17 -10.24 -7.80
C LEU A 452 -27.07 -10.04 -9.02
N THR A 453 -26.55 -9.48 -10.10
CA THR A 453 -27.29 -9.32 -11.36
C THR A 453 -27.44 -10.64 -12.11
N ALA A 454 -26.46 -11.52 -11.96
CA ALA A 454 -26.52 -12.90 -12.44
C ALA A 454 -27.38 -13.83 -11.56
N GLY A 455 -27.90 -13.36 -10.42
CA GLY A 455 -28.70 -14.17 -9.50
C GLY A 455 -27.87 -15.07 -8.59
N GLU A 456 -26.60 -14.73 -8.34
CA GLU A 456 -25.63 -15.51 -7.57
C GLU A 456 -25.25 -14.82 -6.23
N PRO A 457 -26.17 -14.71 -5.25
CA PRO A 457 -25.94 -13.98 -4.00
C PRO A 457 -24.84 -14.62 -3.13
N LEU A 458 -24.64 -15.94 -3.23
CA LEU A 458 -23.60 -16.64 -2.50
C LEU A 458 -22.20 -16.23 -3.01
N LYS A 459 -22.02 -16.23 -4.33
CA LYS A 459 -20.77 -15.80 -4.97
C LYS A 459 -20.51 -14.31 -4.71
N ALA A 460 -21.55 -13.48 -4.68
CA ALA A 460 -21.42 -12.07 -4.32
C ALA A 460 -20.87 -11.89 -2.90
N LEU A 461 -21.34 -12.66 -1.92
CA LEU A 461 -20.83 -12.62 -0.56
C LEU A 461 -19.37 -13.09 -0.49
N GLU A 462 -19.04 -14.19 -1.18
CA GLU A 462 -17.65 -14.68 -1.25
C GLU A 462 -16.70 -13.65 -1.86
N TRP A 463 -17.13 -12.97 -2.93
CA TRP A 463 -16.35 -11.92 -3.59
C TRP A 463 -16.16 -10.67 -2.72
N LEU A 464 -17.19 -10.29 -1.96
CA LEU A 464 -17.06 -9.23 -0.95
C LEU A 464 -16.06 -9.62 0.15
N GLU A 465 -15.97 -10.89 0.54
CA GLU A 465 -14.99 -11.34 1.54
C GLU A 465 -13.57 -11.53 0.95
N GLU A 466 -13.46 -11.86 -0.33
CA GLU A 466 -12.19 -12.00 -1.03
C GLU A 466 -11.54 -10.64 -1.32
N GLY A 467 -12.34 -9.66 -1.70
CA GLY A 467 -11.87 -8.34 -2.14
C GLY A 467 -11.80 -7.25 -1.06
N ARG A 468 -12.26 -7.51 0.18
CA ARG A 468 -12.28 -6.52 1.27
C ARG A 468 -11.40 -6.93 2.45
N SER A 469 -11.05 -5.95 3.29
CA SER A 469 -10.22 -6.17 4.48
C SER A 469 -8.99 -7.04 4.13
N ILE A 470 -8.34 -6.75 3.01
CA ILE A 470 -7.29 -7.59 2.45
C ILE A 470 -6.04 -7.49 3.30
N VAL A 471 -5.65 -6.28 3.73
CA VAL A 471 -4.49 -6.10 4.60
C VAL A 471 -4.78 -6.72 5.97
N TRP A 472 -5.96 -6.48 6.54
CA TRP A 472 -6.38 -7.12 7.81
C TRP A 472 -6.44 -8.63 7.69
N GLY A 473 -7.00 -9.12 6.59
CA GLY A 473 -7.09 -10.52 6.27
C GLY A 473 -5.72 -11.13 6.07
N GLN A 474 -4.75 -10.44 5.46
CA GLN A 474 -3.37 -10.92 5.33
C GLN A 474 -2.70 -11.01 6.71
N VAL A 475 -2.78 -9.94 7.52
CA VAL A 475 -2.22 -9.93 8.88
C VAL A 475 -2.82 -11.04 9.74
N SER A 476 -4.14 -11.23 9.70
CA SER A 476 -4.83 -12.27 10.47
C SER A 476 -4.62 -13.69 9.90
N ARG A 477 -4.54 -13.87 8.57
CA ARG A 477 -4.36 -15.18 7.90
C ARG A 477 -2.90 -15.65 7.88
N LEU A 478 -1.94 -14.76 8.10
CA LEU A 478 -0.56 -15.17 8.37
C LEU A 478 -0.45 -15.73 9.77
N ARG A 479 -0.97 -15.07 10.80
CA ARG A 479 -0.65 -15.41 12.20
C ARG A 479 -1.06 -16.82 12.64
N SER A 480 -2.36 -17.12 12.73
CA SER A 480 -2.80 -18.42 13.26
C SER A 480 -2.38 -19.61 12.39
N PRO A 481 -2.46 -19.55 11.05
CA PRO A 481 -1.97 -20.63 10.20
C PRO A 481 -0.44 -20.75 10.14
N MET A 482 0.32 -19.65 10.27
CA MET A 482 1.80 -19.73 10.33
C MET A 482 2.28 -20.32 11.64
N ASP A 483 1.63 -20.02 12.77
CA ASP A 483 1.98 -20.65 14.06
C ASP A 483 1.75 -22.16 13.98
N ASN A 484 0.60 -22.59 13.44
CA ASN A 484 0.30 -24.00 13.19
C ASN A 484 1.25 -24.64 12.16
N LEU A 485 1.58 -23.92 11.08
CA LEU A 485 2.53 -24.38 10.07
C LEU A 485 3.93 -24.51 10.67
N ARG A 486 4.33 -23.61 11.57
CA ARG A 486 5.63 -23.66 12.23
C ARG A 486 5.73 -24.78 13.24
N GLU A 487 4.63 -25.11 13.93
CA GLU A 487 4.55 -26.29 14.80
C GLU A 487 4.65 -27.61 14.01
N GLN A 488 3.94 -27.73 12.88
CA GLN A 488 3.84 -28.99 12.13
C GLN A 488 4.92 -29.15 11.05
N HIS A 489 5.35 -28.04 10.43
CA HIS A 489 6.24 -27.96 9.27
C HIS A 489 7.19 -26.74 9.34
N PRO A 490 8.12 -26.71 10.32
CA PRO A 490 8.98 -25.55 10.60
C PRO A 490 9.82 -25.09 9.40
N GLU A 491 10.33 -26.02 8.59
CA GLU A 491 11.16 -25.69 7.41
C GLU A 491 10.40 -24.88 6.35
N LEU A 492 9.15 -25.24 6.07
CA LEU A 492 8.30 -24.52 5.12
C LEU A 492 7.89 -23.14 5.67
N ALA A 493 7.61 -23.05 6.98
CA ALA A 493 7.29 -21.80 7.64
C ALA A 493 8.46 -20.81 7.61
N ASP A 494 9.68 -21.28 7.89
CA ASP A 494 10.89 -20.46 7.88
C ASP A 494 11.27 -20.05 6.45
N SER A 495 11.15 -20.96 5.47
CA SER A 495 11.37 -20.66 4.05
C SER A 495 10.39 -19.61 3.53
N LEU A 496 9.08 -19.76 3.84
CA LEU A 496 8.06 -18.78 3.46
C LEU A 496 8.34 -17.40 4.08
N LYS A 497 8.78 -17.36 5.35
CA LYS A 497 9.13 -16.12 6.03
C LYS A 497 10.37 -15.44 5.42
N GLN A 498 11.41 -16.21 5.09
CA GLN A 498 12.62 -15.69 4.46
C GLN A 498 12.35 -15.14 3.06
N VAL A 499 11.60 -15.88 2.24
CA VAL A 499 11.22 -15.45 0.89
C VAL A 499 10.33 -14.21 0.98
N SER A 500 9.36 -14.17 1.89
CA SER A 500 8.51 -12.98 2.13
C SER A 500 9.33 -11.75 2.54
N ALA A 501 10.28 -11.89 3.47
CA ALA A 501 11.15 -10.80 3.90
C ALA A 501 12.07 -10.30 2.77
N SER A 502 12.64 -11.22 1.98
CA SER A 502 13.48 -10.88 0.82
C SER A 502 12.69 -10.14 -0.26
N LEU A 503 11.43 -10.54 -0.45
CA LEU A 503 10.46 -9.89 -1.34
C LEU A 503 10.04 -8.50 -0.85
N GLU A 504 9.88 -8.30 0.47
CA GLU A 504 9.63 -6.99 1.10
C GLU A 504 10.77 -6.01 0.85
N LEU A 505 12.00 -6.47 1.04
CA LEU A 505 13.21 -5.67 0.80
C LEU A 505 13.36 -5.31 -0.69
N SER A 506 13.05 -6.24 -1.61
CA SER A 506 13.13 -6.02 -3.07
C SER A 506 11.99 -5.15 -3.62
N GLY A 507 10.88 -5.00 -2.88
CA GLY A 507 9.72 -4.19 -3.28
C GLY A 507 9.96 -2.68 -3.30
N ASN A 508 11.01 -2.22 -2.61
CA ASN A 508 11.35 -0.81 -2.43
C ASN A 508 11.94 -0.16 -3.71
N SER A 509 12.52 -0.97 -4.60
CA SER A 509 13.18 -0.54 -5.85
C SER A 509 12.21 -0.14 -6.97
N THR A 510 10.90 -0.36 -6.81
CA THR A 510 9.90 -0.18 -7.90
C THR A 510 9.03 1.08 -7.80
N SER A 511 9.18 1.89 -6.74
CA SER A 511 8.40 3.12 -6.59
C SER A 511 9.06 4.37 -7.22
N THR A 512 10.28 4.29 -7.72
CA THR A 512 10.94 5.37 -8.45
C THR A 512 10.89 5.07 -9.94
N ARG A 513 9.80 5.49 -10.61
CA ARG A 513 9.79 5.65 -12.08
C ARG A 513 10.63 6.86 -12.51
N GLY A 514 11.91 6.85 -12.12
CA GLY A 514 12.99 7.72 -12.57
C GLY A 514 14.16 6.86 -13.06
N PRO A 515 14.84 7.19 -14.17
CA PRO A 515 16.10 6.56 -14.54
C PRO A 515 17.19 6.89 -13.52
N PRO A 516 18.16 6.01 -13.26
CA PRO A 516 19.34 6.36 -12.47
C PRO A 516 20.12 7.42 -13.25
N ALA A 517 20.59 8.42 -12.52
CA ALA A 517 21.52 9.42 -12.98
C ALA A 517 22.94 8.87 -12.82
N HIS A 518 23.64 8.57 -13.94
CA HIS A 518 25.10 8.47 -14.09
C HIS A 518 25.74 7.20 -14.68
N SER A 519 26.72 7.48 -15.55
CA SER A 519 27.11 6.71 -16.73
C SER A 519 28.20 5.65 -16.55
N TYR A 520 28.95 5.63 -15.45
CA TYR A 520 29.97 4.58 -15.27
C TYR A 520 29.40 3.20 -14.92
N GLN A 521 28.10 3.13 -14.65
CA GLN A 521 27.39 1.88 -14.36
C GLN A 521 26.47 1.42 -15.50
N LEU A 522 26.25 2.12 -16.61
CA LEU A 522 25.10 1.86 -17.51
C LEU A 522 25.07 0.52 -18.28
N LEU A 523 26.21 -0.12 -18.54
CA LEU A 523 26.25 -1.52 -19.03
C LEU A 523 25.89 -2.52 -17.93
N ARG A 524 26.11 -2.16 -16.67
CA ARG A 524 25.73 -2.92 -15.48
C ARG A 524 24.34 -2.57 -14.97
N ALA A 525 23.92 -1.31 -14.89
CA ALA A 525 22.59 -0.90 -14.43
C ALA A 525 21.43 -1.45 -15.29
N CYS A 526 21.65 -1.66 -16.60
CA CYS A 526 20.74 -2.43 -17.44
C CYS A 526 20.75 -3.91 -17.05
N SER A 527 21.92 -4.52 -16.80
CA SER A 527 22.01 -5.88 -16.24
C SER A 527 21.52 -5.98 -14.79
N ASP A 528 21.58 -4.91 -13.98
CA ASP A 528 21.25 -4.85 -12.56
C ASP A 528 19.74 -4.66 -12.40
N ARG A 529 19.10 -3.85 -13.25
CA ARG A 529 17.62 -3.80 -13.36
C ARG A 529 17.05 -5.07 -13.97
N GLU A 530 17.74 -5.66 -14.93
CA GLU A 530 17.38 -6.94 -15.53
C GLU A 530 17.58 -8.09 -14.55
N GLN A 531 18.66 -8.11 -13.76
CA GLN A 531 18.95 -9.11 -12.73
C GLN A 531 18.10 -8.91 -11.48
N GLU A 532 17.79 -7.69 -11.07
CA GLU A 532 16.83 -7.40 -9.99
C GLU A 532 15.42 -7.80 -10.42
N ALA A 533 15.05 -7.54 -11.68
CA ALA A 533 13.80 -8.07 -12.24
C ALA A 533 13.83 -9.62 -12.29
N ILE A 534 14.92 -10.25 -12.71
CA ILE A 534 15.10 -11.72 -12.71
C ILE A 534 15.05 -12.29 -11.28
N ARG A 535 15.64 -11.62 -10.31
CA ARG A 535 15.70 -12.05 -8.91
C ARG A 535 14.34 -11.90 -8.25
N ARG A 536 13.65 -10.77 -8.45
CA ARG A 536 12.26 -10.61 -8.03
C ARG A 536 11.36 -11.63 -8.70
N ARG A 537 11.57 -11.93 -9.98
CA ARG A 537 10.86 -13.02 -10.69
C ARG A 537 11.11 -14.37 -10.02
N SER A 538 12.37 -14.71 -9.72
CA SER A 538 12.75 -15.95 -9.03
C SER A 538 12.11 -16.08 -7.65
N LEU A 539 12.24 -15.05 -6.81
CA LEU A 539 11.67 -15.03 -5.46
C LEU A 539 10.13 -15.10 -5.49
N THR A 540 9.49 -14.47 -6.49
CA THR A 540 8.03 -14.55 -6.65
C THR A 540 7.59 -15.96 -7.06
N SER A 541 8.32 -16.60 -7.98
CA SER A 541 8.09 -18.01 -8.35
C SER A 541 8.33 -18.95 -7.17
N GLU A 542 9.36 -18.71 -6.37
CA GLU A 542 9.66 -19.48 -5.16
C GLU A 542 8.54 -19.34 -4.13
N TYR A 543 8.05 -18.11 -3.90
CA TYR A 543 6.92 -17.84 -3.03
C TYR A 543 5.65 -18.59 -3.46
N GLU A 544 5.28 -18.54 -4.74
CA GLU A 544 4.12 -19.26 -5.28
C GLU A 544 4.28 -20.78 -5.18
N ASN A 545 5.49 -21.30 -5.41
CA ASN A 545 5.79 -22.72 -5.24
C ASN A 545 5.65 -23.14 -3.77
N LEU A 546 6.17 -22.35 -2.83
CA LEU A 546 6.01 -22.61 -1.39
C LEU A 546 4.53 -22.60 -0.98
N LEU A 547 3.74 -21.64 -1.45
CA LEU A 547 2.30 -21.62 -1.19
C LEU A 547 1.59 -22.85 -1.77
N THR A 548 2.00 -23.31 -2.94
CA THR A 548 1.44 -24.52 -3.56
C THR A 548 1.75 -25.75 -2.72
N GLN A 549 3.01 -25.93 -2.31
CA GLN A 549 3.42 -27.03 -1.44
C GLN A 549 2.68 -27.02 -0.10
N ILE A 550 2.57 -25.85 0.54
CA ILE A 550 1.83 -25.72 1.81
C ILE A 550 0.36 -26.13 1.64
N ARG A 551 -0.27 -25.75 0.51
CA ARG A 551 -1.68 -26.07 0.25
C ARG A 551 -1.93 -27.54 -0.10
N GLU A 552 -0.91 -28.31 -0.42
CA GLU A 552 -1.02 -29.77 -0.60
C GLU A 552 -1.04 -30.53 0.73
N LEU A 553 -0.64 -29.88 1.84
CA LEU A 553 -0.60 -30.49 3.16
C LEU A 553 -2.02 -30.64 3.77
N PRO A 554 -2.31 -31.77 4.46
CA PRO A 554 -3.55 -31.95 5.19
C PRO A 554 -3.78 -30.85 6.25
N GLY A 555 -4.90 -30.13 6.17
CA GLY A 555 -5.24 -29.04 7.09
C GLY A 555 -4.79 -27.65 6.63
N PHE A 556 -4.01 -27.55 5.55
CA PHE A 556 -3.51 -26.29 4.99
C PHE A 556 -4.05 -25.97 3.60
N GLN A 557 -5.07 -26.70 3.10
CA GLN A 557 -5.61 -26.53 1.74
C GLN A 557 -6.19 -25.13 1.46
N SER A 558 -6.62 -24.42 2.51
CA SER A 558 -7.10 -23.04 2.45
C SER A 558 -6.05 -22.00 2.89
N PHE A 559 -4.78 -22.40 3.06
CA PHE A 559 -3.72 -21.51 3.54
C PHE A 559 -3.57 -20.28 2.64
N LEU A 560 -3.71 -19.09 3.25
CA LEU A 560 -3.76 -17.77 2.60
C LEU A 560 -4.76 -17.66 1.44
N ARG A 561 -5.83 -18.48 1.44
CA ARG A 561 -6.96 -18.34 0.51
C ARG A 561 -8.12 -17.58 1.19
N PRO A 562 -9.01 -16.95 0.41
CA PRO A 562 -10.27 -16.43 0.93
C PRO A 562 -11.11 -17.54 1.56
N LYS A 563 -11.84 -17.22 2.64
CA LYS A 563 -12.77 -18.17 3.27
C LYS A 563 -13.97 -18.37 2.36
N LYS A 564 -14.40 -19.62 2.20
CA LYS A 564 -15.63 -19.95 1.46
C LYS A 564 -16.87 -19.80 2.33
N LEU A 565 -18.04 -19.78 1.71
CA LEU A 565 -19.32 -19.68 2.42
C LEU A 565 -19.47 -20.71 3.54
N SER A 566 -19.03 -21.96 3.31
CA SER A 566 -19.10 -23.04 4.31
C SER A 566 -18.38 -22.70 5.62
N GLU A 567 -17.32 -21.90 5.55
CA GLU A 567 -16.60 -21.40 6.72
C GLU A 567 -17.28 -20.13 7.27
N LEU A 568 -17.76 -19.25 6.38
CA LEU A 568 -18.37 -17.96 6.73
C LEU A 568 -19.65 -18.09 7.56
N VAL A 569 -20.43 -19.15 7.35
CA VAL A 569 -21.64 -19.46 8.14
C VAL A 569 -21.38 -19.47 9.65
N SER A 570 -20.18 -19.84 10.09
CA SER A 570 -19.83 -19.86 11.51
C SER A 570 -19.82 -18.47 12.17
N ALA A 571 -19.79 -17.39 11.39
CA ALA A 571 -19.91 -16.01 11.86
C ALA A 571 -21.29 -15.69 12.46
N CYS A 572 -22.34 -16.42 12.08
CA CYS A 572 -23.71 -16.14 12.51
C CYS A 572 -24.12 -16.77 13.84
N LYS A 573 -23.15 -17.25 14.65
CA LYS A 573 -23.42 -17.85 15.96
C LYS A 573 -24.12 -16.86 16.92
N SER A 574 -23.74 -15.58 16.89
CA SER A 574 -24.29 -14.54 17.77
C SER A 574 -25.59 -13.89 17.24
N GLY A 575 -25.91 -14.07 15.95
CA GLY A 575 -27.07 -13.47 15.29
C GLY A 575 -26.89 -13.27 13.78
N PRO A 576 -27.88 -12.67 13.08
CA PRO A 576 -27.78 -12.37 11.66
C PRO A 576 -26.63 -11.40 11.34
N VAL A 577 -25.91 -11.70 10.26
CA VAL A 577 -24.85 -10.83 9.71
C VAL A 577 -25.32 -10.26 8.39
N ILE A 578 -25.32 -8.94 8.26
CA ILE A 578 -25.85 -8.21 7.12
C ILE A 578 -24.69 -7.56 6.36
N ALA A 579 -24.33 -8.11 5.21
CA ALA A 579 -23.38 -7.51 4.29
C ALA A 579 -24.11 -6.56 3.32
N ILE A 580 -23.69 -5.30 3.23
CA ILE A 580 -24.33 -4.31 2.35
C ILE A 580 -23.34 -3.90 1.27
N ASN A 581 -23.71 -4.10 0.01
CA ASN A 581 -22.94 -3.66 -1.15
C ASN A 581 -23.54 -2.37 -1.73
N VAL A 582 -22.71 -1.35 -1.92
CA VAL A 582 -23.08 -0.07 -2.54
C VAL A 582 -22.24 0.15 -3.80
N HIS A 583 -22.88 0.08 -4.97
CA HIS A 583 -22.23 0.34 -6.26
C HIS A 583 -23.13 1.20 -7.16
N GLU A 584 -22.56 1.82 -8.21
CA GLU A 584 -23.30 2.71 -9.10
C GLU A 584 -24.43 2.00 -9.87
N THR A 585 -24.27 0.71 -10.16
CA THR A 585 -25.26 -0.06 -10.94
C THR A 585 -26.42 -0.58 -10.10
N ARG A 586 -26.17 -0.92 -8.83
CA ARG A 586 -27.17 -1.42 -7.88
C ARG A 586 -26.62 -1.39 -6.44
N CYS A 587 -27.54 -1.35 -5.48
CA CYS A 587 -27.24 -1.44 -4.06
C CYS A 587 -28.09 -2.54 -3.43
N ASP A 588 -27.49 -3.36 -2.58
CA ASP A 588 -28.11 -4.58 -2.07
C ASP A 588 -27.63 -4.94 -0.67
N ALA A 589 -28.44 -5.68 0.07
CA ALA A 589 -28.06 -6.32 1.32
C ALA A 589 -28.15 -7.85 1.20
N LEU A 590 -27.15 -8.54 1.76
CA LEU A 590 -27.05 -9.98 1.87
C LEU A 590 -27.09 -10.33 3.35
N ILE A 591 -28.14 -11.06 3.77
CA ILE A 591 -28.38 -11.42 5.16
C ILE A 591 -28.01 -12.88 5.33
N LEU A 592 -26.91 -13.13 6.04
CA LEU A 592 -26.50 -14.46 6.47
C LEU A 592 -27.22 -14.78 7.79
N TYR A 593 -28.07 -15.81 7.79
CA TYR A 593 -28.73 -16.32 8.98
C TYR A 593 -28.95 -17.84 8.86
N GLY A 594 -28.80 -18.55 9.98
CA GLY A 594 -28.87 -20.01 9.98
C GLY A 594 -27.67 -20.70 9.29
N HIS A 595 -27.65 -22.03 9.29
CA HIS A 595 -26.48 -22.84 8.91
C HIS A 595 -26.09 -22.83 7.41
N SER A 596 -26.78 -22.08 6.53
CA SER A 596 -26.43 -22.01 5.08
C SER A 596 -27.30 -21.08 4.22
N GLN A 597 -28.21 -20.28 4.78
CA GLN A 597 -29.10 -19.43 3.97
C GLN A 597 -28.59 -18.00 3.90
N VAL A 598 -28.53 -17.45 2.68
CA VAL A 598 -28.28 -16.03 2.42
C VAL A 598 -29.54 -15.45 1.79
N ALA A 599 -30.24 -14.57 2.49
CA ALA A 599 -31.32 -13.80 1.88
C ALA A 599 -30.74 -12.59 1.15
N HIS A 600 -31.23 -12.34 -0.06
CA HIS A 600 -30.88 -11.19 -0.86
C HIS A 600 -32.01 -10.15 -0.81
N VAL A 601 -31.64 -8.91 -0.47
CA VAL A 601 -32.55 -7.75 -0.41
C VAL A 601 -32.04 -6.67 -1.35
N CYS A 602 -32.83 -6.36 -2.38
CA CYS A 602 -32.56 -5.23 -3.26
C CYS A 602 -32.92 -3.91 -2.54
N LEU A 603 -32.07 -2.89 -2.64
CA LEU A 603 -32.26 -1.57 -2.03
C LEU A 603 -32.43 -0.49 -3.11
N PRO A 604 -33.58 -0.43 -3.83
CA PRO A 604 -33.75 0.43 -4.99
C PRO A 604 -33.74 1.93 -4.66
N ASP A 605 -34.08 2.30 -3.42
CA ASP A 605 -34.08 3.69 -2.96
C ASP A 605 -32.69 4.18 -2.52
N LEU A 606 -31.68 3.29 -2.52
CA LEU A 606 -30.29 3.60 -2.22
C LEU A 606 -29.48 3.70 -3.52
N SER A 607 -28.63 4.73 -3.61
CA SER A 607 -27.62 4.84 -4.66
C SER A 607 -26.28 5.22 -4.06
N TYR A 608 -25.18 4.86 -4.74
CA TYR A 608 -23.83 5.28 -4.34
C TYR A 608 -23.73 6.80 -4.15
N LYS A 609 -24.28 7.58 -5.09
CA LYS A 609 -24.27 9.05 -5.04
C LYS A 609 -25.01 9.59 -3.82
N HIS A 610 -26.15 9.00 -3.45
CA HIS A 610 -26.88 9.40 -2.25
C HIS A 610 -26.09 9.06 -0.98
N ALA A 611 -25.56 7.84 -0.87
CA ALA A 611 -24.77 7.41 0.28
C ALA A 611 -23.54 8.30 0.49
N HIS A 612 -22.79 8.57 -0.60
CA HIS A 612 -21.63 9.46 -0.58
C HIS A 612 -22.03 10.89 -0.16
N ASN A 613 -23.11 11.44 -0.70
CA ASN A 613 -23.59 12.78 -0.34
C ASN A 613 -23.99 12.88 1.15
N TRP A 614 -24.68 11.87 1.68
CA TRP A 614 -25.04 11.84 3.11
C TRP A 614 -23.81 11.79 3.99
N TYR A 615 -22.85 10.94 3.64
CA TYR A 615 -21.59 10.81 4.36
C TYR A 615 -20.79 12.12 4.35
N THR A 616 -20.53 12.69 3.17
CA THR A 616 -19.74 13.93 3.01
C THR A 616 -20.37 15.08 3.78
N LYS A 617 -21.70 15.25 3.70
CA LYS A 617 -22.39 16.31 4.46
C LYS A 617 -22.39 16.05 5.96
N MET A 618 -22.55 14.80 6.41
CA MET A 618 -22.46 14.46 7.83
C MET A 618 -21.05 14.77 8.36
N SER A 619 -20.01 14.41 7.61
CA SER A 619 -18.61 14.72 7.93
C SER A 619 -18.39 16.23 7.99
N LEU A 620 -18.92 17.02 7.05
CA LEU A 620 -18.85 18.49 7.12
C LEU A 620 -19.54 19.05 8.37
N CYS A 621 -20.77 18.62 8.67
CA CYS A 621 -21.49 19.08 9.87
C CYS A 621 -20.76 18.72 11.18
N LEU A 622 -20.13 17.54 11.24
CA LEU A 622 -19.34 17.12 12.39
C LEU A 622 -18.01 17.89 12.50
N LYS A 623 -17.42 18.35 11.38
CA LYS A 623 -16.26 19.26 11.37
C LYS A 623 -16.64 20.65 11.89
N ASP A 624 -17.73 21.23 11.38
CA ASP A 624 -18.20 22.57 11.76
C ASP A 624 -18.62 22.68 13.23
N THR A 625 -19.06 21.57 13.83
CA THR A 625 -19.41 21.49 15.26
C THR A 625 -18.22 21.19 16.17
N GLY A 626 -17.01 21.02 15.61
CA GLY A 626 -15.79 20.66 16.36
C GLY A 626 -15.76 19.21 16.87
N LEU A 627 -16.64 18.35 16.34
CA LEU A 627 -16.74 16.93 16.72
C LEU A 627 -15.82 16.01 15.91
N LEU A 628 -15.19 16.51 14.83
CA LEU A 628 -14.15 15.81 14.06
C LEU A 628 -12.73 16.37 14.24
N GLN A 629 -12.55 17.56 14.82
CA GLN A 629 -11.23 18.10 15.14
C GLN A 629 -11.28 18.90 16.44
N ARG A 630 -10.34 18.63 17.35
CA ARG A 630 -10.18 19.33 18.63
C ARG A 630 -9.08 20.40 18.59
N LYS A 631 -8.89 21.08 17.46
CA LYS A 631 -7.93 22.20 17.30
C LYS A 631 -8.65 23.56 17.29
N MET A 632 -7.98 24.56 17.87
CA MET A 632 -8.45 25.94 18.04
C MET A 632 -8.96 26.55 16.73
N TYR A 633 -10.28 26.68 16.59
CA TYR A 633 -10.89 27.77 15.83
C TYR A 633 -12.09 28.31 16.62
N LEU A 634 -12.24 29.63 16.55
CA LEU A 634 -13.25 30.43 17.24
C LEU A 634 -14.64 29.80 17.14
N ARG A 635 -15.28 29.57 18.30
CA ARG A 635 -16.71 29.25 18.41
C ARG A 635 -17.51 30.32 17.67
N ARG A 636 -17.97 30.03 16.45
CA ARG A 636 -19.21 30.61 15.94
C ARG A 636 -20.35 29.74 16.46
N ASN A 637 -21.35 30.39 17.06
CA ASN A 637 -22.62 29.75 17.43
C ASN A 637 -23.15 28.99 16.20
N VAL A 638 -23.15 27.66 16.24
CA VAL A 638 -23.85 26.85 15.23
C VAL A 638 -25.22 26.52 15.80
N ASP A 639 -26.19 27.32 15.37
CA ASP A 639 -27.61 27.17 15.60
C ASP A 639 -28.15 25.82 15.07
N ILE A 640 -29.20 25.32 15.74
CA ILE A 640 -30.39 24.52 15.35
C ILE A 640 -30.41 23.73 13.99
N GLU A 641 -29.70 24.14 12.94
CA GLU A 641 -29.66 23.51 11.61
C GLU A 641 -28.86 22.18 11.56
N GLY A 642 -27.78 22.05 12.33
CA GLY A 642 -26.91 20.85 12.31
C GLY A 642 -27.58 19.58 12.85
N ALA A 643 -28.34 19.69 13.95
CA ALA A 643 -29.09 18.57 14.51
C ALA A 643 -30.25 18.13 13.58
N GLY A 644 -30.89 19.08 12.91
CA GLY A 644 -31.92 18.81 11.91
C GLY A 644 -31.38 18.04 10.70
N PHE A 645 -30.13 18.28 10.30
CA PHE A 645 -29.48 17.54 9.22
C PHE A 645 -29.18 16.09 9.61
N LEU A 646 -28.63 15.84 10.81
CA LEU A 646 -28.35 14.48 11.28
C LEU A 646 -29.64 13.64 11.36
N HIS A 647 -30.74 14.20 11.88
CA HIS A 647 -32.05 13.52 11.85
C HIS A 647 -32.53 13.19 10.44
N LYS A 648 -32.30 14.08 9.45
CA LYS A 648 -32.64 13.80 8.05
C LYS A 648 -31.83 12.63 7.51
N VAL A 649 -30.52 12.58 7.76
CA VAL A 649 -29.65 11.48 7.34
C VAL A 649 -30.10 10.16 7.99
N LEU A 650 -30.35 10.15 9.30
CA LEU A 650 -30.84 8.96 10.01
C LEU A 650 -32.19 8.46 9.47
N GLY A 651 -33.07 9.39 9.10
CA GLY A 651 -34.36 9.07 8.47
C GLY A 651 -34.21 8.49 7.06
N GLN A 652 -33.20 8.91 6.28
CA GLN A 652 -32.89 8.31 4.99
C GLN A 652 -32.27 6.93 5.14
N LEU A 653 -31.31 6.75 6.06
CA LEU A 653 -30.74 5.42 6.38
C LEU A 653 -31.84 4.43 6.80
N TRP A 654 -32.82 4.89 7.59
CA TRP A 654 -33.96 4.09 7.99
C TRP A 654 -34.78 3.62 6.79
N LYS A 655 -35.20 4.56 5.94
CA LYS A 655 -36.08 4.28 4.80
C LYS A 655 -35.40 3.43 3.72
N CYS A 656 -34.18 3.81 3.34
CA CYS A 656 -33.49 3.25 2.18
C CYS A 656 -32.70 1.97 2.50
N VAL A 657 -32.34 1.73 3.77
CA VAL A 657 -31.42 0.64 4.14
C VAL A 657 -31.98 -0.21 5.27
N VAL A 658 -32.13 0.36 6.47
CA VAL A 658 -32.34 -0.44 7.69
C VAL A 658 -33.74 -1.06 7.74
N LYS A 659 -34.80 -0.31 7.42
CA LYS A 659 -36.17 -0.83 7.44
C LYS A 659 -36.39 -1.96 6.43
N PRO A 660 -35.98 -1.86 5.15
CA PRO A 660 -36.05 -2.98 4.20
C PRO A 660 -35.37 -4.25 4.72
N VAL A 661 -34.20 -4.11 5.33
CA VAL A 661 -33.43 -5.25 5.86
C VAL A 661 -34.10 -5.86 7.10
N LEU A 662 -34.51 -5.05 8.06
CA LEU A 662 -35.18 -5.53 9.28
C LEU A 662 -36.54 -6.20 8.98
N ASN A 663 -37.23 -5.79 7.91
CA ASN A 663 -38.48 -6.44 7.50
C ASN A 663 -38.29 -7.91 7.10
N VAL A 664 -37.12 -8.29 6.57
CA VAL A 664 -36.82 -9.68 6.18
C VAL A 664 -36.57 -10.55 7.42
N ILE A 665 -35.98 -9.99 8.47
CA ILE A 665 -35.73 -10.70 9.74
C ILE A 665 -36.82 -10.45 10.80
N LYS A 666 -38.00 -9.98 10.38
CA LYS A 666 -39.09 -9.56 11.30
C LYS A 666 -39.58 -10.68 12.21
N GLU A 667 -39.59 -11.92 11.74
CA GLU A 667 -39.98 -13.08 12.56
C GLU A 667 -39.00 -13.29 13.72
N GLN A 668 -37.70 -13.15 13.47
CA GLN A 668 -36.66 -13.27 14.50
C GLN A 668 -36.77 -12.13 15.52
N ILE A 669 -37.07 -10.91 15.06
CA ILE A 669 -37.38 -9.76 15.92
C ILE A 669 -38.60 -10.06 16.80
N THR A 670 -39.65 -10.64 16.21
CA THR A 670 -40.89 -10.98 16.95
C THR A 670 -40.62 -12.02 18.03
N ILE A 671 -39.89 -13.09 17.72
CA ILE A 671 -39.51 -14.14 18.67
C ILE A 671 -38.66 -13.60 19.82
N ALA A 672 -37.71 -12.70 19.54
CA ALA A 672 -36.89 -12.08 20.57
C ALA A 672 -37.74 -11.18 21.49
N HIS A 673 -38.63 -10.36 20.92
CA HIS A 673 -39.54 -9.52 21.71
C HIS A 673 -40.47 -10.34 22.61
N ASP A 674 -40.97 -11.49 22.14
CA ASP A 674 -41.77 -12.41 22.96
C ASP A 674 -40.97 -12.95 24.16
N LYS A 675 -39.65 -13.07 24.03
CA LYS A 675 -38.71 -13.42 25.11
C LYS A 675 -38.23 -12.21 25.93
N LYS A 676 -38.76 -11.01 25.69
CA LYS A 676 -38.33 -9.73 26.28
C LYS A 676 -36.85 -9.38 26.03
N THR A 677 -36.28 -9.88 24.93
CA THR A 677 -34.92 -9.54 24.50
C THR A 677 -34.95 -8.86 23.12
N LEU A 678 -33.90 -8.12 22.78
CA LEU A 678 -33.69 -7.58 21.43
C LEU A 678 -32.76 -8.54 20.68
N PRO A 679 -32.99 -8.85 19.39
CA PRO A 679 -32.06 -9.64 18.61
C PRO A 679 -30.77 -8.85 18.32
N HIS A 680 -29.64 -9.55 18.32
CA HIS A 680 -28.34 -9.00 17.95
C HIS A 680 -28.11 -9.10 16.44
N VAL A 681 -27.68 -8.00 15.83
CA VAL A 681 -27.46 -7.86 14.40
C VAL A 681 -26.08 -7.26 14.16
N THR A 682 -25.32 -7.83 13.23
CA THR A 682 -24.00 -7.32 12.85
C THR A 682 -24.00 -6.76 11.42
N TRP A 683 -23.60 -5.50 11.28
CA TRP A 683 -23.54 -4.75 10.03
C TRP A 683 -22.14 -4.81 9.41
N CYS A 684 -22.05 -5.20 8.14
CA CYS A 684 -20.83 -5.24 7.34
C CYS A 684 -21.06 -4.45 6.04
N ALA A 685 -20.96 -3.13 6.10
CA ALA A 685 -21.28 -2.25 4.97
C ALA A 685 -20.04 -1.88 4.14
N THR A 686 -20.25 -1.60 2.84
CA THR A 686 -19.20 -1.12 1.91
C THR A 686 -19.31 0.37 1.62
N GLY A 687 -18.24 0.92 1.05
CA GLY A 687 -18.19 2.29 0.55
C GLY A 687 -18.59 3.33 1.59
N PRO A 688 -19.35 4.37 1.20
CA PRO A 688 -19.76 5.44 2.11
C PRO A 688 -20.62 4.98 3.30
N LEU A 689 -21.24 3.79 3.25
CA LEU A 689 -22.05 3.28 4.35
C LEU A 689 -21.23 2.62 5.46
N ALA A 690 -19.96 2.26 5.22
CA ALA A 690 -19.07 1.64 6.21
C ALA A 690 -18.95 2.48 7.49
N PHE A 691 -19.05 3.81 7.36
CA PHE A 691 -18.89 4.78 8.46
C PHE A 691 -20.20 5.48 8.83
N MET A 692 -21.35 4.93 8.45
CA MET A 692 -22.67 5.51 8.75
C MET A 692 -23.34 4.85 9.97
N PRO A 693 -24.05 5.61 10.81
CA PRO A 693 -24.65 5.11 12.05
C PRO A 693 -25.96 4.32 11.80
N LEU A 694 -25.87 3.19 11.09
CA LEU A 694 -26.98 2.25 10.84
C LEU A 694 -27.71 1.83 12.12
N HIS A 695 -26.99 1.65 13.23
CA HIS A 695 -27.56 1.31 14.54
C HIS A 695 -28.53 2.37 15.09
N ALA A 696 -28.38 3.64 14.67
CA ALA A 696 -29.20 4.77 15.08
C ALA A 696 -30.19 5.21 13.99
N ALA A 697 -30.25 4.50 12.85
CA ALA A 697 -31.19 4.81 11.79
C ALA A 697 -32.62 4.80 12.32
N GLY A 698 -33.35 5.89 12.08
CA GLY A 698 -34.72 6.00 12.56
C GLY A 698 -35.35 7.34 12.21
N LEU A 699 -36.66 7.43 12.45
CA LEU A 699 -37.39 8.68 12.37
C LEU A 699 -37.39 9.35 13.75
N TYR A 700 -36.89 10.58 13.81
CA TYR A 700 -36.83 11.39 15.03
C TYR A 700 -37.72 12.62 14.85
N GLY A 701 -38.93 12.56 15.42
CA GLY A 701 -39.91 13.64 15.33
C GLY A 701 -41.07 13.43 16.31
N PRO A 702 -41.92 14.44 16.53
CA PRO A 702 -42.96 14.39 17.56
C PRO A 702 -44.02 13.28 17.35
N ASN A 703 -44.20 12.80 16.11
CA ASN A 703 -45.20 11.78 15.76
C ASN A 703 -44.60 10.42 15.38
N THR A 704 -43.33 10.15 15.73
CA THR A 704 -42.64 8.92 15.32
C THR A 704 -42.87 7.79 16.31
N LEU A 705 -43.22 6.60 15.82
CA LEU A 705 -43.47 5.43 16.66
C LEU A 705 -42.14 4.82 17.14
N PRO A 706 -42.11 4.17 18.33
CA PRO A 706 -40.91 3.48 18.82
C PRO A 706 -40.36 2.44 17.84
N GLN A 707 -41.24 1.79 17.05
CA GLN A 707 -40.86 0.81 16.02
C GLN A 707 -40.23 1.41 14.75
N ASP A 708 -40.18 2.74 14.61
CA ASP A 708 -39.53 3.41 13.47
C ASP A 708 -38.06 3.78 13.77
N LYS A 709 -37.43 3.07 14.72
CA LYS A 709 -36.07 3.35 15.19
C LYS A 709 -35.32 2.03 15.39
N ALA A 710 -34.21 1.85 14.68
CA ALA A 710 -33.39 0.64 14.74
C ALA A 710 -32.94 0.32 16.18
N PHE A 711 -32.55 1.35 16.94
CA PHE A 711 -32.13 1.21 18.34
C PHE A 711 -33.18 0.49 19.20
N ASN A 712 -34.48 0.67 18.93
CA ASN A 712 -35.53 0.05 19.74
C ASN A 712 -35.91 -1.37 19.27
N LEU A 713 -35.34 -1.83 18.15
CA LEU A 713 -35.68 -3.10 17.52
C LEU A 713 -34.57 -4.12 17.58
N VAL A 714 -33.30 -3.68 17.58
CA VAL A 714 -32.13 -4.56 17.50
C VAL A 714 -30.96 -4.02 18.31
N VAL A 715 -30.15 -4.93 18.84
CA VAL A 715 -28.80 -4.60 19.32
C VAL A 715 -27.86 -4.67 18.12
N SER A 716 -27.14 -3.59 17.83
CA SER A 716 -26.29 -3.51 16.63
C SER A 716 -24.82 -3.67 16.95
N SER A 717 -24.10 -4.29 16.03
CA SER A 717 -22.63 -4.34 16.00
C SER A 717 -22.13 -4.14 14.58
N TYR A 718 -20.86 -3.83 14.44
CA TYR A 718 -20.20 -3.61 13.16
C TYR A 718 -19.07 -4.60 12.97
N THR A 719 -18.74 -4.89 11.72
CA THR A 719 -17.57 -5.69 11.39
C THR A 719 -16.96 -5.24 10.06
N PRO A 720 -15.62 -5.14 9.97
CA PRO A 720 -14.96 -4.78 8.70
C PRO A 720 -15.11 -5.90 7.66
N SER A 721 -15.23 -7.16 8.09
CA SER A 721 -15.50 -8.32 7.24
C SER A 721 -16.29 -9.40 7.99
N VAL A 722 -17.00 -10.27 7.28
CA VAL A 722 -17.67 -11.43 7.91
C VAL A 722 -16.63 -12.37 8.52
N ALA A 723 -15.48 -12.55 7.86
CA ALA A 723 -14.40 -13.38 8.35
C ALA A 723 -13.80 -12.92 9.69
N ALA A 724 -13.87 -11.62 10.03
CA ALA A 724 -13.37 -11.09 11.30
C ALA A 724 -14.14 -11.63 12.52
N LEU A 725 -15.39 -12.08 12.34
CA LEU A 725 -16.23 -12.68 13.38
C LEU A 725 -15.87 -14.14 13.67
N ILE A 726 -15.07 -14.78 12.80
CA ILE A 726 -14.78 -16.22 12.87
C ILE A 726 -13.46 -16.43 13.60
N ARG A 727 -13.52 -16.99 14.81
CA ARG A 727 -12.35 -17.28 15.64
C ARG A 727 -12.36 -18.73 16.15
N PRO A 728 -11.18 -19.32 16.43
CA PRO A 728 -11.08 -20.64 17.07
C PRO A 728 -11.80 -20.64 18.42
N GLU A 729 -12.52 -21.71 18.71
CA GLU A 729 -13.15 -21.89 20.02
C GLU A 729 -12.04 -22.02 21.08
N LEU A 730 -12.15 -21.23 22.16
CA LEU A 730 -11.32 -21.47 23.34
C LEU A 730 -11.69 -22.86 23.89
N PRO A 731 -10.72 -23.67 24.34
CA PRO A 731 -11.03 -24.96 24.92
C PRO A 731 -12.09 -24.78 26.02
N GLU A 732 -13.16 -25.58 25.96
CA GLU A 732 -14.38 -25.53 26.79
C GLU A 732 -14.12 -25.66 28.32
N LYS A 733 -12.86 -25.64 28.77
CA LYS A 733 -12.44 -25.90 30.15
C LYS A 733 -11.53 -24.83 30.77
N THR A 734 -11.47 -23.60 30.24
CA THR A 734 -11.04 -22.49 31.11
C THR A 734 -12.20 -22.15 32.02
N THR A 735 -12.09 -22.56 33.29
CA THR A 735 -12.87 -22.02 34.41
C THR A 735 -13.04 -20.51 34.24
N LEU A 736 -14.26 -20.00 34.47
CA LEU A 736 -14.62 -18.57 34.49
C LEU A 736 -13.78 -17.84 35.56
N SER A 737 -12.51 -17.62 35.24
CA SER A 737 -11.58 -16.78 36.00
C SER A 737 -11.97 -15.34 35.75
N MET A 738 -11.97 -14.52 36.80
CA MET A 738 -12.13 -13.08 36.69
C MET A 738 -11.18 -12.52 35.62
N PRO A 739 -11.65 -11.58 34.76
CA PRO A 739 -10.82 -11.02 33.71
C PRO A 739 -9.68 -10.19 34.31
N LYS A 740 -8.49 -10.29 33.71
CA LYS A 740 -7.40 -9.34 33.96
C LYS A 740 -7.64 -8.10 33.11
N ILE A 741 -7.85 -6.95 33.76
CA ILE A 741 -8.23 -5.71 33.09
C ILE A 741 -7.07 -4.73 33.16
N LEU A 742 -6.60 -4.28 32.00
CA LEU A 742 -5.71 -3.13 31.87
C LEU A 742 -6.55 -1.87 31.65
N ALA A 743 -6.39 -0.86 32.50
CA ALA A 743 -6.99 0.46 32.32
C ALA A 743 -5.89 1.51 32.17
N VAL A 744 -5.98 2.31 31.10
CA VAL A 744 -5.04 3.38 30.79
C VAL A 744 -5.80 4.70 30.83
N SER A 745 -5.32 5.67 31.61
CA SER A 745 -5.85 7.04 31.61
C SER A 745 -4.78 8.09 31.36
N GLN A 746 -5.10 9.03 30.48
CA GLN A 746 -4.27 10.20 30.18
C GLN A 746 -5.07 11.50 30.33
N PRO A 747 -5.19 12.05 31.55
CA PRO A 747 -5.96 13.27 31.78
C PRO A 747 -5.27 14.55 31.32
N ALA A 748 -3.95 14.53 31.13
CA ALA A 748 -3.16 15.70 30.75
C ALA A 748 -1.96 15.30 29.87
N THR A 749 -2.22 14.72 28.70
CA THR A 749 -1.17 14.35 27.74
C THR A 749 -0.39 15.58 27.28
N PRO A 750 0.96 15.54 27.26
CA PRO A 750 1.78 16.64 26.75
C PRO A 750 1.38 17.07 25.33
N GLY A 751 1.19 18.37 25.11
CA GLY A 751 0.82 18.92 23.79
C GLY A 751 -0.65 18.75 23.38
N GLN A 752 -1.50 18.19 24.25
CA GLN A 752 -2.93 18.00 23.99
C GLN A 752 -3.81 18.72 25.03
N ASN A 753 -5.12 18.84 24.73
CA ASN A 753 -6.11 19.40 25.66
C ASN A 753 -6.36 18.45 26.85
N ALA A 754 -6.68 19.00 28.03
CA ALA A 754 -6.97 18.19 29.21
C ALA A 754 -8.27 17.36 29.07
N LEU A 755 -8.23 16.14 29.58
CA LEU A 755 -9.32 15.15 29.62
C LEU A 755 -9.51 14.59 31.04
N PRO A 756 -9.91 15.41 32.02
CA PRO A 756 -10.03 14.97 33.42
C PRO A 756 -11.04 13.84 33.63
N GLY A 757 -12.01 13.65 32.72
CA GLY A 757 -12.95 12.54 32.75
C GLY A 757 -12.30 11.16 32.64
N THR A 758 -11.14 11.06 31.98
CA THR A 758 -10.43 9.78 31.80
C THR A 758 -10.05 9.09 33.12
N THR A 759 -9.66 9.86 34.13
CA THR A 759 -9.41 9.33 35.49
C THR A 759 -10.71 8.80 36.12
N ARG A 760 -11.82 9.53 35.94
CA ARG A 760 -13.13 9.14 36.47
C ARG A 760 -13.66 7.86 35.83
N GLU A 761 -13.39 7.65 34.54
CA GLU A 761 -13.73 6.39 33.86
C GLU A 761 -13.10 5.19 34.57
N VAL A 762 -11.80 5.25 34.86
CA VAL A 762 -11.09 4.15 35.54
C VAL A 762 -11.57 3.99 37.00
N GLU A 763 -11.93 5.07 37.68
CA GLU A 763 -12.59 5.01 38.99
C GLU A 763 -13.92 4.23 38.93
N MET A 764 -14.74 4.47 37.89
CA MET A 764 -15.98 3.72 37.68
C MET A 764 -15.70 2.23 37.40
N MET A 765 -14.63 1.90 36.68
CA MET A 765 -14.23 0.50 36.49
C MET A 765 -13.83 -0.17 37.80
N ARG A 766 -13.03 0.51 38.63
CA ARG A 766 -12.58 -0.02 39.94
C ARG A 766 -13.74 -0.20 40.91
N LYS A 767 -14.80 0.60 40.82
CA LYS A 767 -16.04 0.39 41.57
C LYS A 767 -16.68 -0.98 41.29
N HIS A 768 -16.58 -1.50 40.06
CA HIS A 768 -17.20 -2.79 39.68
C HIS A 768 -16.25 -3.99 39.79
N PHE A 769 -14.97 -3.81 39.48
CA PHE A 769 -13.98 -4.90 39.37
C PHE A 769 -12.85 -4.86 40.42
N GLY A 770 -12.82 -3.83 41.27
CA GLY A 770 -11.90 -3.73 42.40
C GLY A 770 -10.43 -3.86 42.00
N SER A 771 -9.73 -4.82 42.60
CA SER A 771 -8.29 -5.08 42.37
C SER A 771 -7.98 -5.82 41.06
N ALA A 772 -8.99 -6.24 40.29
CA ALA A 772 -8.75 -6.86 38.98
C ALA A 772 -8.33 -5.85 37.89
N VAL A 773 -8.47 -4.54 38.19
CA VAL A 773 -8.06 -3.45 37.31
C VAL A 773 -6.62 -3.04 37.61
N ASN A 774 -5.73 -3.34 36.67
CA ASN A 774 -4.38 -2.79 36.61
C ASN A 774 -4.44 -1.41 35.95
N TRP A 775 -4.01 -0.37 36.67
CA TRP A 775 -4.19 1.01 36.24
C TRP A 775 -2.85 1.68 35.92
N LEU A 776 -2.65 2.03 34.64
CA LEU A 776 -1.57 2.90 34.19
C LEU A 776 -2.10 4.33 34.01
N ASP A 777 -1.67 5.25 34.88
CA ASP A 777 -2.08 6.66 34.84
C ASP A 777 -0.89 7.59 34.55
N ARG A 778 -1.13 8.62 33.72
CA ARG A 778 -0.19 9.72 33.42
C ARG A 778 1.20 9.21 33.01
N GLU A 779 2.24 9.53 33.77
CA GLU A 779 3.64 9.18 33.50
C GLU A 779 3.92 7.68 33.45
N HIS A 780 3.04 6.85 34.04
CA HIS A 780 3.15 5.39 33.99
C HIS A 780 2.54 4.79 32.72
N ALA A 781 1.70 5.54 32.01
CA ALA A 781 1.07 5.14 30.77
C ALA A 781 1.93 5.52 29.55
N THR A 782 3.10 4.88 29.44
CA THR A 782 4.02 5.00 28.29
C THR A 782 3.70 3.97 27.20
N VAL A 783 4.15 4.22 25.97
CA VAL A 783 3.96 3.32 24.82
C VAL A 783 4.49 1.92 25.13
N GLY A 784 5.71 1.82 25.68
CA GLY A 784 6.31 0.54 26.04
C GLY A 784 5.51 -0.22 27.10
N ALA A 785 5.15 0.45 28.19
CA ALA A 785 4.43 -0.17 29.31
C ALA A 785 3.03 -0.66 28.90
N VAL A 786 2.31 0.12 28.09
CA VAL A 786 0.98 -0.25 27.59
C VAL A 786 1.07 -1.47 26.66
N LEU A 787 2.00 -1.48 25.69
CA LEU A 787 2.17 -2.60 24.76
C LEU A 787 2.60 -3.90 25.46
N GLU A 788 3.40 -3.81 26.53
CA GLU A 788 3.77 -4.95 27.35
C GLU A 788 2.57 -5.47 28.16
N ALA A 789 1.85 -4.57 28.84
CA ALA A 789 0.69 -4.93 29.64
C ALA A 789 -0.44 -5.54 28.79
N MET A 790 -0.68 -5.05 27.56
CA MET A 790 -1.65 -5.62 26.63
C MET A 790 -1.40 -7.11 26.33
N SER A 791 -0.14 -7.57 26.42
CA SER A 791 0.21 -8.98 26.16
C SER A 791 -0.18 -9.92 27.30
N SER A 792 -0.47 -9.40 28.50
CA SER A 792 -0.76 -10.17 29.71
C SER A 792 -2.19 -9.97 30.26
N HIS A 793 -2.98 -9.08 29.65
CA HIS A 793 -4.34 -8.75 30.07
C HIS A 793 -5.34 -9.06 28.96
N ASN A 794 -6.45 -9.71 29.33
CA ASN A 794 -7.49 -10.11 28.40
C ASN A 794 -8.36 -8.92 27.98
N TRP A 795 -8.56 -7.96 28.90
CA TRP A 795 -9.37 -6.77 28.70
C TRP A 795 -8.50 -5.53 28.73
N VAL A 796 -8.75 -4.58 27.83
CA VAL A 796 -8.07 -3.27 27.82
C VAL A 796 -9.09 -2.13 27.74
N HIS A 797 -8.88 -1.08 28.53
CA HIS A 797 -9.59 0.20 28.45
C HIS A 797 -8.59 1.32 28.19
N LEU A 798 -8.73 2.01 27.07
CA LEU A 798 -7.87 3.13 26.67
C LEU A 798 -8.65 4.45 26.75
N ALA A 799 -8.47 5.20 27.83
CA ALA A 799 -9.06 6.52 28.05
C ALA A 799 -8.00 7.61 27.80
N CYS A 800 -7.91 8.05 26.53
CA CYS A 800 -6.88 8.99 26.08
C CYS A 800 -7.29 9.70 24.79
N HIS A 801 -6.43 10.57 24.23
CA HIS A 801 -6.67 11.11 22.89
C HIS A 801 -6.39 10.05 21.83
N GLY A 802 -7.23 10.00 20.81
CA GLY A 802 -7.02 9.20 19.60
C GLY A 802 -6.92 10.11 18.38
N THR A 803 -6.04 9.74 17.46
CA THR A 803 -5.80 10.46 16.20
C THR A 803 -5.87 9.50 15.03
N GLN A 804 -6.54 9.91 13.95
CA GLN A 804 -6.49 9.21 12.67
C GLN A 804 -5.28 9.75 11.88
N GLY A 805 -4.49 8.85 11.28
CA GLY A 805 -3.39 9.19 10.38
C GLY A 805 -3.90 9.85 9.09
N PRO A 806 -3.04 10.56 8.34
CA PRO A 806 -3.40 11.09 7.03
C PRO A 806 -3.69 9.94 6.05
N ALA A 807 -4.50 10.17 5.01
CA ALA A 807 -4.87 9.16 4.01
C ALA A 807 -3.64 8.47 3.37
N ALA A 808 -2.52 9.17 3.25
CA ALA A 808 -1.26 8.61 2.74
C ALA A 808 -0.58 7.61 3.70
N ASN A 809 -0.78 7.76 5.03
CA ASN A 809 -0.13 6.97 6.08
C ASN A 809 -1.14 6.60 7.18
N LEU A 810 -2.18 5.85 6.84
CA LEU A 810 -3.26 5.50 7.77
C LEU A 810 -2.78 4.66 8.98
N GLU A 811 -1.67 3.95 8.83
CA GLU A 811 -0.99 3.22 9.90
C GLU A 811 -0.41 4.11 11.01
N GLU A 812 -0.31 5.43 10.78
CA GLU A 812 0.06 6.43 11.80
C GLU A 812 -1.11 6.77 12.74
N SER A 813 -2.31 6.24 12.50
CA SER A 813 -3.43 6.36 13.45
C SER A 813 -3.01 5.84 14.82
N ALA A 814 -3.27 6.59 15.88
CA ALA A 814 -2.60 6.35 17.16
C ALA A 814 -3.41 6.76 18.39
N PHE A 815 -3.01 6.19 19.53
CA PHE A 815 -3.37 6.66 20.86
C PHE A 815 -2.25 7.53 21.43
N ALA A 816 -2.59 8.72 21.93
CA ALA A 816 -1.61 9.61 22.56
C ALA A 816 -1.38 9.19 24.01
N LEU A 817 -0.16 8.74 24.29
CA LEU A 817 0.34 8.31 25.59
C LEU A 817 1.36 9.33 26.13
N TYR A 818 1.94 9.07 27.30
CA TYR A 818 2.78 10.07 27.98
C TYR A 818 4.04 10.45 27.21
N ASP A 819 4.72 9.46 26.64
CA ASP A 819 6.03 9.56 25.97
C ASP A 819 5.94 9.55 24.44
N GLY A 820 4.72 9.49 23.87
CA GLY A 820 4.54 9.50 22.42
C GLY A 820 3.19 8.95 21.96
N HIS A 821 3.16 8.53 20.70
CA HIS A 821 1.97 7.99 20.04
C HIS A 821 2.13 6.49 19.85
N MET A 822 1.21 5.71 20.40
CA MET A 822 1.09 4.27 20.13
C MET A 822 0.30 4.09 18.84
N ASN A 823 1.00 3.88 17.72
CA ASN A 823 0.39 3.84 16.40
C ASN A 823 -0.12 2.45 15.99
N LEU A 824 -0.97 2.42 14.97
CA LEU A 824 -1.60 1.22 14.47
C LEU A 824 -0.57 0.21 13.95
N ALA A 825 0.49 0.65 13.29
CA ALA A 825 1.60 -0.23 12.88
C ALA A 825 2.24 -0.97 14.07
N GLN A 826 2.53 -0.27 15.18
CA GLN A 826 3.08 -0.86 16.39
C GLN A 826 2.13 -1.88 17.03
N ILE A 827 0.84 -1.54 17.12
CA ILE A 827 -0.19 -2.46 17.62
C ILE A 827 -0.25 -3.69 16.70
N MET A 828 -0.24 -3.49 15.38
CA MET A 828 -0.22 -4.52 14.35
C MET A 828 1.01 -5.42 14.38
N HIS A 829 2.07 -5.15 15.15
CA HIS A 829 3.17 -6.11 15.35
C HIS A 829 2.94 -7.07 16.53
N LYS A 830 1.92 -6.84 17.37
CA LYS A 830 1.56 -7.73 18.48
C LYS A 830 0.58 -8.82 18.04
N SER A 831 0.75 -10.02 18.58
CA SER A 831 -0.23 -11.12 18.48
C SER A 831 -0.77 -11.41 19.88
N LEU A 832 -2.07 -11.19 20.10
CA LEU A 832 -2.69 -11.29 21.41
C LEU A 832 -3.66 -12.48 21.45
N GLN A 833 -3.14 -13.67 21.76
CA GLN A 833 -3.91 -14.92 21.73
C GLN A 833 -5.02 -15.01 22.79
N HIS A 834 -4.96 -14.19 23.85
CA HIS A 834 -5.92 -14.20 24.96
C HIS A 834 -6.71 -12.89 25.09
N ALA A 835 -6.65 -12.02 24.08
CA ALA A 835 -7.39 -10.78 24.03
C ALA A 835 -8.89 -11.03 23.80
N ASP A 836 -9.73 -10.37 24.58
CA ASP A 836 -11.18 -10.59 24.59
C ASP A 836 -11.95 -9.28 24.36
N LEU A 837 -11.75 -8.27 25.22
CA LEU A 837 -12.43 -6.97 25.14
C LEU A 837 -11.45 -5.79 25.06
N ALA A 838 -11.65 -4.90 24.08
CA ALA A 838 -11.04 -3.57 24.06
C ALA A 838 -12.10 -2.47 24.13
N VAL A 839 -11.99 -1.57 25.09
CA VAL A 839 -12.83 -0.36 25.19
C VAL A 839 -11.97 0.85 24.86
N LEU A 840 -12.25 1.46 23.72
CA LEU A 840 -11.50 2.59 23.17
C LEU A 840 -12.25 3.89 23.47
N SER A 841 -12.08 4.39 24.69
CA SER A 841 -12.60 5.69 25.12
C SER A 841 -11.68 6.82 24.64
N ALA A 842 -11.50 6.88 23.33
CA ALA A 842 -10.67 7.85 22.64
C ALA A 842 -11.38 8.32 21.37
N CYS A 843 -11.12 9.58 20.99
CA CYS A 843 -11.69 10.17 19.79
C CYS A 843 -11.16 9.47 18.53
N HIS A 844 -11.98 9.41 17.47
CA HIS A 844 -11.60 8.89 16.15
C HIS A 844 -11.14 7.42 16.11
N THR A 845 -11.72 6.57 16.95
CA THR A 845 -11.32 5.15 17.01
C THR A 845 -12.06 4.27 15.98
N ALA A 846 -13.12 4.80 15.37
CA ALA A 846 -13.93 4.17 14.32
C ALA A 846 -14.37 5.14 13.19
N THR A 847 -13.59 6.20 12.92
CA THR A 847 -13.96 7.21 11.90
C THR A 847 -13.74 6.73 10.47
N GLY A 848 -12.73 5.88 10.23
CA GLY A 848 -12.44 5.34 8.90
C GLY A 848 -11.74 6.33 7.96
N ASP A 849 -11.61 5.95 6.70
CA ASP A 849 -11.00 6.76 5.63
C ASP A 849 -11.79 6.64 4.32
N ASP A 850 -11.92 7.76 3.62
CA ASP A 850 -12.74 7.92 2.41
C ASP A 850 -12.11 7.24 1.18
N ASP A 851 -10.78 7.14 1.16
CA ASP A 851 -10.03 6.60 0.03
C ASP A 851 -9.95 5.07 0.11
N VAL A 852 -10.07 4.47 1.30
CA VAL A 852 -10.04 3.01 1.52
C VAL A 852 -11.19 2.46 2.38
N PRO A 853 -12.47 2.75 2.03
CA PRO A 853 -13.61 2.33 2.84
C PRO A 853 -13.73 0.81 2.96
N GLU A 854 -13.33 0.07 1.92
CA GLU A 854 -13.37 -1.39 1.87
C GLU A 854 -12.36 -2.08 2.82
N GLU A 855 -11.40 -1.33 3.32
CA GLU A 855 -10.44 -1.82 4.31
C GLU A 855 -10.80 -1.38 5.72
N SER A 856 -11.71 -0.40 5.88
CA SER A 856 -12.13 0.11 7.19
C SER A 856 -10.93 0.40 8.12
N VAL A 857 -9.95 1.16 7.64
CA VAL A 857 -8.69 1.41 8.38
C VAL A 857 -8.95 2.38 9.54
N HIS A 858 -9.22 1.83 10.71
CA HIS A 858 -9.36 2.57 11.96
C HIS A 858 -8.88 1.72 13.15
N LEU A 859 -8.62 2.37 14.29
CA LEU A 859 -8.04 1.72 15.47
C LEU A 859 -8.86 0.51 15.94
N ALA A 860 -10.19 0.58 15.90
CA ALA A 860 -11.03 -0.56 16.29
C ALA A 860 -10.89 -1.80 15.39
N ALA A 861 -10.77 -1.63 14.06
CA ALA A 861 -10.49 -2.73 13.14
C ALA A 861 -9.09 -3.32 13.40
N GLY A 862 -8.12 -2.47 13.73
CA GLY A 862 -6.79 -2.87 14.20
C GLY A 862 -6.84 -3.77 15.43
N MET A 863 -7.62 -3.38 16.44
CA MET A 863 -7.78 -4.17 17.67
C MET A 863 -8.41 -5.55 17.40
N LEU A 864 -9.41 -5.63 16.51
CA LEU A 864 -9.95 -6.92 16.05
C LEU A 864 -8.88 -7.76 15.34
N ALA A 865 -8.06 -7.14 14.49
CA ALA A 865 -7.03 -7.83 13.72
C ALA A 865 -5.89 -8.39 14.58
N VAL A 866 -5.56 -7.74 15.72
CA VAL A 866 -4.49 -8.21 16.63
C VAL A 866 -4.93 -9.28 17.62
N GLY A 867 -6.24 -9.48 17.80
CA GLY A 867 -6.77 -10.63 18.53
C GLY A 867 -8.00 -10.36 19.41
N TYR A 868 -8.37 -9.10 19.66
CA TYR A 868 -9.56 -8.80 20.47
C TYR A 868 -10.83 -9.31 19.78
N ARG A 869 -11.75 -9.90 20.56
CA ARG A 869 -13.00 -10.47 20.05
C ARG A 869 -14.10 -9.42 19.95
N SER A 870 -14.09 -8.49 20.90
CA SER A 870 -15.06 -7.42 21.03
C SER A 870 -14.33 -6.09 21.24
N VAL A 871 -14.74 -5.07 20.50
CA VAL A 871 -14.18 -3.73 20.58
C VAL A 871 -15.30 -2.70 20.71
N VAL A 872 -15.32 -1.94 21.80
CA VAL A 872 -16.15 -0.74 21.93
C VAL A 872 -15.33 0.45 21.47
N ALA A 873 -15.86 1.25 20.55
CA ALA A 873 -15.16 2.38 19.95
C ALA A 873 -16.10 3.57 19.70
N THR A 874 -15.54 4.68 19.23
CA THR A 874 -16.30 5.90 18.91
C THR A 874 -16.14 6.32 17.45
N MET A 875 -17.26 6.60 16.77
CA MET A 875 -17.28 7.06 15.37
C MET A 875 -16.76 8.50 15.22
N TRP A 876 -17.00 9.35 16.22
CA TRP A 876 -16.52 10.74 16.30
C TRP A 876 -16.28 11.16 17.75
N CYS A 877 -15.80 12.39 17.98
CA CYS A 877 -15.43 12.85 19.32
C CYS A 877 -16.60 12.77 20.31
N ILE A 878 -16.36 12.14 21.46
CA ILE A 878 -17.29 12.09 22.61
C ILE A 878 -16.98 13.20 23.61
N ARG A 879 -17.97 13.57 24.44
CA ARG A 879 -17.77 14.54 25.52
C ARG A 879 -17.13 13.85 26.73
N ASP A 880 -16.14 14.53 27.31
CA ASP A 880 -15.39 14.07 28.49
C ASP A 880 -16.30 13.76 29.70
N ASN A 881 -17.44 14.46 29.83
CA ASN A 881 -18.41 14.22 30.91
C ASN A 881 -19.38 13.07 30.62
N ASP A 882 -19.54 12.66 29.35
CA ASP A 882 -20.46 11.58 28.98
C ASP A 882 -19.77 10.22 29.11
N ALA A 883 -18.45 10.16 28.87
CA ALA A 883 -17.68 8.91 28.91
C ALA A 883 -17.76 8.17 30.27
N PRO A 884 -17.58 8.82 31.44
CA PRO A 884 -17.69 8.13 32.73
C PRO A 884 -19.08 7.52 32.99
N VAL A 885 -20.15 8.14 32.46
CA VAL A 885 -21.51 7.63 32.58
C VAL A 885 -21.67 6.33 31.79
N VAL A 886 -21.17 6.30 30.55
CA VAL A 886 -21.21 5.12 29.71
C VAL A 886 -20.34 4.01 30.30
N VAL A 887 -19.15 4.34 30.81
CA VAL A 887 -18.24 3.37 31.43
C VAL A 887 -18.83 2.75 32.71
N ASP A 888 -19.44 3.54 33.59
CA ASP A 888 -20.11 3.01 34.81
C ASP A 888 -21.21 2.00 34.45
N ALA A 889 -22.06 2.36 33.48
CA ALA A 889 -23.15 1.49 33.04
C ALA A 889 -22.62 0.23 32.31
N LEU A 890 -21.67 0.39 31.38
CA LEU A 890 -21.10 -0.71 30.60
C LEU A 890 -20.43 -1.75 31.49
N TYR A 891 -19.49 -1.33 32.34
CA TYR A 891 -18.79 -2.26 33.24
C TYR A 891 -19.71 -2.78 34.35
N GLY A 892 -20.71 -2.02 34.78
CA GLY A 892 -21.74 -2.50 35.70
C GLY A 892 -22.56 -3.64 35.12
N HIS A 893 -22.98 -3.53 33.86
CA HIS A 893 -23.65 -4.61 33.14
C HIS A 893 -22.74 -5.82 32.94
N LEU A 894 -21.50 -5.63 32.50
CA LEU A 894 -20.52 -6.73 32.33
C LEU A 894 -20.25 -7.47 33.65
N ALA A 895 -20.06 -6.74 34.76
CA ALA A 895 -19.88 -7.33 36.08
C ALA A 895 -21.11 -8.10 36.55
N LYS A 896 -22.32 -7.62 36.21
CA LYS A 896 -23.56 -8.33 36.50
C LYS A 896 -23.66 -9.64 35.71
N THR A 897 -23.44 -9.61 34.39
CA THR A 897 -23.46 -10.80 33.55
C THR A 897 -22.45 -11.85 34.02
N LEU A 898 -21.22 -11.43 34.37
CA LEU A 898 -20.21 -12.34 34.92
C LEU A 898 -20.66 -13.00 36.23
N ARG A 899 -21.37 -12.28 37.11
CA ARG A 899 -21.95 -12.88 38.34
C ARG A 899 -23.08 -13.86 38.02
N ASP A 900 -24.02 -13.46 37.17
CA ASP A 900 -25.20 -14.26 36.84
C ASP A 900 -24.83 -15.53 36.03
N SER A 901 -23.72 -15.49 35.28
CA SER A 901 -23.17 -16.62 34.51
C SER A 901 -22.59 -17.77 35.36
N VAL A 902 -22.24 -17.50 36.63
CA VAL A 902 -21.76 -18.52 37.57
C VAL A 902 -22.91 -19.44 38.03
N ASP A 903 -24.16 -19.00 37.88
CA ASP A 903 -25.37 -19.71 38.31
C ASP A 903 -26.04 -20.57 37.20
N GLY A 904 -25.33 -20.86 36.11
CA GLY A 904 -25.74 -21.89 35.14
C GLY A 904 -26.74 -21.46 34.07
N THR A 905 -26.90 -20.16 33.83
CA THR A 905 -27.54 -19.63 32.61
C THR A 905 -26.47 -19.13 31.65
N ASP A 906 -26.67 -19.34 30.34
CA ASP A 906 -25.73 -19.04 29.26
C ASP A 906 -25.31 -17.55 29.27
N GLY A 907 -24.30 -17.21 30.07
CA GLY A 907 -23.86 -15.84 30.37
C GLY A 907 -23.14 -15.11 29.23
N ARG A 908 -23.40 -15.51 27.98
CA ARG A 908 -22.86 -14.88 26.77
C ARG A 908 -23.80 -13.81 26.19
N GLU A 909 -24.65 -13.20 27.02
CA GLU A 909 -25.30 -11.92 26.68
C GLU A 909 -24.22 -10.82 26.66
N GLY A 910 -23.61 -10.67 25.48
CA GLY A 910 -22.29 -10.08 25.25
C GLY A 910 -22.16 -8.56 25.37
N VAL A 911 -20.94 -8.08 25.15
CA VAL A 911 -20.51 -6.66 25.24
C VAL A 911 -21.43 -5.73 24.43
N ALA A 912 -21.96 -6.19 23.30
CA ALA A 912 -22.94 -5.45 22.50
C ALA A 912 -24.21 -5.06 23.29
N TYR A 913 -24.76 -5.98 24.09
CA TYR A 913 -25.93 -5.72 24.94
C TYR A 913 -25.58 -4.79 26.09
N ALA A 914 -24.42 -5.00 26.73
CA ALA A 914 -23.93 -4.13 27.80
C ALA A 914 -23.76 -2.68 27.31
N LEU A 915 -23.17 -2.49 26.12
CA LEU A 915 -23.07 -1.18 25.48
C LEU A 915 -24.44 -0.61 25.15
N HIS A 916 -25.32 -1.40 24.52
CA HIS A 916 -26.66 -0.95 24.15
C HIS A 916 -27.46 -0.45 25.37
N ASN A 917 -27.38 -1.14 26.51
CA ASN A 917 -27.99 -0.71 27.77
C ASN A 917 -27.33 0.57 28.32
N ALA A 918 -26.00 0.66 28.29
CA ALA A 918 -25.27 1.87 28.72
C ALA A 918 -25.66 3.10 27.89
N ILE A 919 -25.84 2.94 26.58
CA ILE A 919 -26.29 4.02 25.69
C ILE A 919 -27.76 4.37 25.93
N ARG A 920 -28.61 3.40 26.28
CA ARG A 920 -29.99 3.70 26.73
C ARG A 920 -29.98 4.60 27.96
N GLU A 921 -29.16 4.26 28.96
CA GLU A 921 -29.04 5.08 30.17
C GLU A 921 -28.51 6.50 29.88
N LEU A 922 -27.52 6.62 28.99
CA LEU A 922 -27.06 7.93 28.53
C LEU A 922 -28.20 8.71 27.85
N ARG A 923 -28.94 8.07 26.93
CA ARG A 923 -30.09 8.67 26.22
C ARG A 923 -31.18 9.15 27.18
N ASP A 924 -31.48 8.38 28.22
CA ASP A 924 -32.48 8.74 29.23
C ASP A 924 -32.05 9.97 30.05
N ARG A 925 -30.73 10.14 30.29
CA ARG A 925 -30.18 11.29 31.01
C ARG A 925 -30.10 12.56 30.17
N ILE A 926 -29.71 12.46 28.90
CA ILE A 926 -29.43 13.62 28.05
C ILE A 926 -30.57 13.99 27.10
N GLY A 927 -31.51 13.06 26.89
CA GLY A 927 -32.59 13.18 25.91
C GLY A 927 -32.27 12.51 24.57
N GLU A 928 -33.26 11.83 23.99
CA GLU A 928 -33.11 11.07 22.74
C GLU A 928 -32.65 11.93 21.54
N ASN A 929 -33.07 13.20 21.50
CA ASN A 929 -32.76 14.13 20.40
C ASN A 929 -31.30 14.62 20.41
N GLU A 930 -30.53 14.35 21.47
CA GLU A 930 -29.09 14.66 21.55
C GLU A 930 -28.24 13.62 20.77
N VAL A 931 -28.64 13.35 19.52
CA VAL A 931 -28.08 12.32 18.65
C VAL A 931 -26.56 12.40 18.48
N ALA A 932 -25.98 13.59 18.48
CA ALA A 932 -24.53 13.77 18.36
C ALA A 932 -23.73 13.24 19.58
N ARG A 933 -24.38 13.03 20.74
CA ARG A 933 -23.73 12.64 22.00
C ARG A 933 -23.79 11.14 22.27
N TRP A 934 -24.86 10.46 21.88
CA TRP A 934 -25.07 9.03 22.20
C TRP A 934 -24.81 8.07 21.02
N ILE A 935 -24.99 8.52 19.77
CA ILE A 935 -24.67 7.73 18.57
C ILE A 935 -23.18 7.38 18.37
N PRO A 936 -22.18 8.18 18.82
CA PRO A 936 -20.79 7.86 18.52
C PRO A 936 -20.37 6.47 18.99
N TYR A 937 -20.94 5.96 20.09
CA TYR A 937 -20.54 4.72 20.72
C TYR A 937 -21.03 3.50 19.93
N VAL A 938 -20.09 2.70 19.45
CA VAL A 938 -20.36 1.53 18.60
C VAL A 938 -19.58 0.32 19.08
N HIS A 939 -20.15 -0.86 18.87
CA HIS A 939 -19.52 -2.15 19.13
C HIS A 939 -19.07 -2.78 17.80
N PHE A 940 -17.84 -3.29 17.78
CA PHE A 940 -17.26 -4.08 16.70
C PHE A 940 -16.94 -5.50 17.18
N GLY A 941 -17.18 -6.50 16.34
CA GLY A 941 -16.87 -7.91 16.66
C GLY A 941 -18.09 -8.75 17.03
N ALA A 942 -17.81 -9.95 17.56
CA ALA A 942 -18.77 -11.06 17.71
C ALA A 942 -19.47 -11.13 19.08
#